data_AF-A0AAQ4NP23-F1
#
_entry.id   AF-A0AAQ4NP23-F1
#
_cell.length_a   1.000
_cell.length_b   1.000
_cell.length_c   1.000
_cell.angle_alpha   90.00
_cell.angle_beta   90.00
_cell.angle_gamma   90.00
#
_symmetry.space_group_name_H-M   'P 1'
#
loop_
_entity.id
_entity.type
_entity.pdbx_description
1 polymer ?
#
loop_
_entity_poly.entity_id
_entity_poly.type
_entity_poly.pdbx_seq_one_letter_code
_entity_poly.pdbx_strand_id
1 'polypeptide(L)'
;MSVKAFELVPAVERDLLMGDKARINIECIECCGKHLYLGTNDCFIHHFLLDEVTSSKGKLSYSAQKLLHKYLGLKKPVAELRAASALERLIVLCDGIVFLVDMVTLETMPSGAGGGAKIRGVTAFCVNENPVNGDPFCVEMGVLSSKRRTVQIYMVHEDRVQLVKEVTTPEQPCAVSVDGYFLCVALATQYMILNYNTGASQDLFPYNSERRTPIVKRIGREEFLLAAPGGLGMFANAEGVSQRAPVNWSESVIGAAVCFPYVVALDESFITIHSMLDQQLKQTLAFRDGHILQDFEGKVILASTKAVYILVPLPLERQIQDLLAGHRVEEALLLTEGAQQNIPKDKFQILHKRILQQAGFIQFGQLQFLEAKEHFRKGQLDVRELISLYPLLLPASSPFTRCHPPLHEFADLNHLAQGDQDKVLRCKKFLISYLGEVRSTETANGCREDVDTALLKLYAEQDHDSLLDLLASDNACLLADSVPWLEKYNKYFALGLLYRCNGQDSAALQLWIRVADGDLQDSTRSDLYEYIVDVLGSCSSLDLVWKYADWALRKDPTKEKFHTHLAMLYLETVLSLLSMSPTDEEKICRAREMLQALLRGSNLYHAQSLLGKMENCEHLLLERATLYGKLEEHDKALHLLVHELRDFPSAEAYCVWASSSRDSAYRQRLFHLLLGIYLDGNPAGNPQAAAGSGDLAMAAVDLLNRHGEVFDAVRVLRMLPEGWSLQLLRPFLGRAIRASVHASRTSQIAVGLAHSENLQLLHDRLKDCKKPIFVSEKKGCHLCHNTFSEPDVVCLPGGVPVHTHCVAQRVRDSPTKRQLTNSSNHT
;
A
#
# COMPACT_ATOMS: atom_id res chain seq x y z
N MET A 1 -19.77 -23.95 19.61
CA MET A 1 -20.48 -23.92 20.90
C MET A 1 -21.20 -22.58 21.01
N SER A 2 -22.39 -22.57 21.61
CA SER A 2 -23.19 -21.36 21.76
C SER A 2 -22.55 -20.45 22.82
N VAL A 3 -22.65 -19.12 22.69
CA VAL A 3 -21.98 -18.16 23.58
C VAL A 3 -22.57 -18.25 24.97
N LYS A 4 -21.72 -18.41 25.99
CA LYS A 4 -22.18 -18.35 27.37
C LYS A 4 -22.43 -16.89 27.73
N ALA A 5 -23.71 -16.52 27.89
CA ALA A 5 -24.12 -15.16 28.23
C ALA A 5 -24.35 -14.99 29.74
N PHE A 6 -24.84 -16.04 30.41
CA PHE A 6 -25.17 -16.00 31.83
C PHE A 6 -24.58 -17.17 32.62
N GLU A 7 -24.34 -16.92 33.90
CA GLU A 7 -24.10 -17.96 34.90
C GLU A 7 -25.27 -18.03 35.87
N LEU A 8 -25.78 -19.23 36.10
CA LEU A 8 -26.82 -19.48 37.09
C LEU A 8 -26.20 -19.63 38.48
N VAL A 9 -26.61 -18.76 39.42
CA VAL A 9 -26.07 -18.72 40.79
C VAL A 9 -27.21 -18.83 41.80
N PRO A 10 -27.15 -19.74 42.78
CA PRO A 10 -28.13 -19.79 43.87
C PRO A 10 -27.99 -18.54 44.75
N ALA A 11 -29.13 -17.96 45.14
CA ALA A 11 -29.16 -16.77 46.02
C ALA A 11 -29.86 -17.06 47.35
N VAL A 12 -31.02 -17.73 47.32
CA VAL A 12 -31.72 -18.17 48.54
C VAL A 12 -32.00 -19.66 48.43
N GLU A 13 -31.33 -20.43 49.27
CA GLU A 13 -31.54 -21.87 49.37
C GLU A 13 -32.77 -22.19 50.22
N ARG A 14 -33.32 -23.38 50.01
CA ARG A 14 -34.53 -23.87 50.67
C ARG A 14 -34.46 -23.78 52.20
N ASP A 15 -33.29 -24.08 52.77
CA ASP A 15 -33.09 -24.17 54.22
C ASP A 15 -33.26 -22.80 54.90
N LEU A 16 -32.80 -21.72 54.25
CA LEU A 16 -32.98 -20.34 54.73
C LEU A 16 -34.43 -19.87 54.65
N LEU A 17 -35.17 -20.37 53.66
CA LEU A 17 -36.54 -19.96 53.38
C LEU A 17 -37.54 -20.64 54.33
N MET A 18 -37.47 -21.98 54.44
CA MET A 18 -38.59 -22.80 54.94
C MET A 18 -38.25 -23.74 56.11
N GLY A 19 -36.95 -23.93 56.43
CA GLY A 19 -36.53 -25.07 57.27
C GLY A 19 -37.11 -26.39 56.76
N ASP A 20 -37.49 -27.30 57.68
CA ASP A 20 -38.06 -28.62 57.34
C ASP A 20 -39.54 -28.62 56.87
N LYS A 21 -40.19 -27.46 56.75
CA LYS A 21 -41.62 -27.40 56.40
C LYS A 21 -41.86 -27.65 54.91
N ALA A 22 -42.15 -28.89 54.55
CA ALA A 22 -42.25 -29.36 53.16
C ALA A 22 -43.43 -28.84 52.30
N ARG A 23 -44.33 -27.99 52.81
CA ARG A 23 -45.56 -27.56 52.11
C ARG A 23 -45.60 -26.09 51.68
N ILE A 24 -44.56 -25.32 52.01
CA ILE A 24 -44.50 -23.90 51.65
C ILE A 24 -43.90 -23.81 50.23
N ASN A 25 -44.50 -22.99 49.37
CA ASN A 25 -44.02 -22.70 48.02
C ASN A 25 -43.87 -21.19 47.85
N ILE A 26 -42.89 -20.79 47.05
CA ILE A 26 -42.73 -19.41 46.57
C ILE A 26 -43.76 -19.16 45.47
N GLU A 27 -44.58 -18.12 45.62
CA GLU A 27 -45.64 -17.74 44.66
C GLU A 27 -45.28 -16.47 43.88
N CYS A 28 -44.60 -15.53 44.52
CA CYS A 28 -44.14 -14.31 43.87
C CYS A 28 -42.82 -13.80 44.47
N ILE A 29 -42.09 -13.02 43.68
CA ILE A 29 -40.79 -12.45 44.03
C ILE A 29 -40.76 -11.00 43.58
N GLU A 30 -40.15 -10.16 44.41
CA GLU A 30 -39.82 -8.77 44.08
C GLU A 30 -38.41 -8.43 44.61
N CYS A 31 -37.64 -7.66 43.85
CA CYS A 31 -36.32 -7.19 44.28
C CYS A 31 -36.17 -5.68 44.11
N CYS A 32 -35.61 -5.02 45.12
CA CYS A 32 -35.30 -3.60 45.10
C CYS A 32 -33.87 -3.38 45.63
N GLY A 33 -32.93 -3.04 44.75
CA GLY A 33 -31.52 -2.92 45.08
C GLY A 33 -30.92 -4.22 45.64
N LYS A 34 -30.68 -4.25 46.96
CA LYS A 34 -30.21 -5.43 47.71
C LYS A 34 -31.32 -6.16 48.47
N HIS A 35 -32.52 -5.58 48.54
CA HIS A 35 -33.62 -6.16 49.29
C HIS A 35 -34.46 -7.08 48.40
N LEU A 36 -34.57 -8.34 48.81
CA LEU A 36 -35.37 -9.37 48.14
C LEU A 36 -36.59 -9.71 48.99
N TYR A 37 -37.77 -9.63 48.39
CA TYR A 37 -39.05 -9.95 49.02
C TYR A 37 -39.67 -11.16 48.34
N LEU A 38 -40.05 -12.16 49.15
CA LEU A 38 -40.65 -13.41 48.66
C LEU A 38 -42.05 -13.56 49.28
N GLY A 39 -43.05 -13.75 48.43
CA GLY A 39 -44.41 -14.09 48.83
C GLY A 39 -44.65 -15.58 48.75
N THR A 40 -45.28 -16.16 49.77
CA THR A 40 -45.52 -17.60 49.85
C THR A 40 -47.00 -17.97 49.80
N ASN A 41 -47.26 -19.25 49.52
CA ASN A 41 -48.60 -19.81 49.48
C ASN A 41 -49.33 -19.81 50.83
N ASP A 42 -48.58 -19.77 51.94
CA ASP A 42 -49.11 -19.70 53.31
C ASP A 42 -49.27 -18.26 53.84
N CYS A 43 -49.29 -17.26 52.94
CA CYS A 43 -49.60 -15.86 53.26
C CYS A 43 -48.50 -15.15 54.08
N PHE A 44 -47.24 -15.54 53.89
CA PHE A 44 -46.09 -14.83 54.44
C PHE A 44 -45.38 -13.99 53.38
N ILE A 45 -44.81 -12.87 53.82
CA ILE A 45 -43.77 -12.15 53.10
C ILE A 45 -42.47 -12.36 53.85
N HIS A 46 -41.43 -12.81 53.15
CA HIS A 46 -40.09 -12.96 53.68
C HIS A 46 -39.18 -11.89 53.06
N HIS A 47 -38.42 -11.20 53.90
CA HIS A 47 -37.46 -10.17 53.50
C HIS A 47 -36.03 -10.65 53.72
N PHE A 48 -35.24 -10.59 52.65
CA PHE A 48 -33.83 -10.94 52.65
C PHE A 48 -32.99 -9.76 52.18
N LEU A 49 -31.79 -9.65 52.72
CA LEU A 49 -30.73 -8.80 52.20
C LEU A 49 -29.79 -9.67 51.36
N LEU A 50 -29.58 -9.29 50.09
CA LEU A 50 -28.68 -9.94 49.16
C LEU A 50 -27.33 -9.22 49.19
N ASP A 51 -26.30 -9.94 49.61
CA ASP A 51 -24.92 -9.51 49.53
C ASP A 51 -24.21 -10.21 48.38
N GLU A 52 -23.59 -9.40 47.53
CA GLU A 52 -22.81 -9.85 46.39
C GLU A 52 -21.37 -10.11 46.83
N VAL A 53 -20.93 -11.36 46.67
CA VAL A 53 -19.60 -11.80 47.07
C VAL A 53 -18.85 -12.26 45.82
N THR A 54 -17.83 -11.51 45.44
CA THR A 54 -16.93 -11.87 44.34
C THR A 54 -15.77 -12.70 44.88
N SER A 55 -15.63 -13.93 44.39
CA SER A 55 -14.48 -14.79 44.70
C SER A 55 -13.17 -14.18 44.17
N SER A 56 -12.02 -14.57 44.73
CA SER A 56 -10.68 -14.21 44.22
C SER A 56 -10.43 -14.61 42.76
N LYS A 57 -11.22 -15.55 42.22
CA LYS A 57 -11.21 -15.96 40.80
C LYS A 57 -12.20 -15.17 39.93
N GLY A 58 -12.83 -14.11 40.45
CA GLY A 58 -13.80 -13.29 39.72
C GLY A 58 -15.19 -13.95 39.53
N LYS A 59 -15.46 -15.08 40.20
CA LYS A 59 -16.79 -15.71 40.17
C LYS A 59 -17.71 -15.00 41.15
N LEU A 60 -18.86 -14.55 40.66
CA LEU A 60 -19.89 -13.95 41.49
C LEU A 60 -20.67 -15.03 42.25
N SER A 61 -20.94 -14.76 43.52
CA SER A 61 -21.83 -15.55 44.37
C SER A 61 -22.72 -14.61 45.18
N TYR A 62 -23.91 -15.07 45.55
CA TYR A 62 -24.80 -14.31 46.41
C TYR A 62 -24.91 -15.00 47.76
N SER A 63 -24.88 -14.19 48.82
CA SER A 63 -25.26 -14.61 50.16
C SER A 63 -26.53 -13.87 50.53
N ALA A 64 -27.55 -14.61 50.98
CA ALA A 64 -28.79 -14.02 51.47
C ALA A 64 -28.82 -14.07 52.99
N GLN A 65 -29.09 -12.92 53.62
CA GLN A 65 -29.39 -12.82 55.04
C GLN A 65 -30.89 -12.59 55.23
N LYS A 66 -31.58 -13.48 55.94
CA LYS A 66 -32.99 -13.29 56.31
C LYS A 66 -33.10 -12.17 57.34
N LEU A 67 -33.80 -11.08 57.01
CA LEU A 67 -34.01 -9.95 57.90
C LEU A 67 -35.29 -10.13 58.72
N LEU A 68 -36.44 -10.25 58.05
CA LEU A 68 -37.73 -10.46 58.70
C LEU A 68 -38.68 -11.31 57.87
N HIS A 69 -39.76 -11.75 58.51
CA HIS A 69 -40.90 -12.37 57.84
C HIS A 69 -42.20 -11.98 58.56
N LYS A 70 -43.29 -11.79 57.80
CA LYS A 70 -44.57 -11.34 58.35
C LYS A 70 -45.72 -12.16 57.77
N TYR A 71 -46.62 -12.61 58.64
CA TYR A 71 -47.91 -13.19 58.25
C TYR A 71 -48.95 -12.10 58.01
N LEU A 72 -49.62 -12.11 56.87
CA LEU A 72 -50.57 -11.07 56.48
C LEU A 72 -52.02 -11.31 56.96
N GLY A 73 -52.34 -12.50 57.48
CA GLY A 73 -53.65 -12.78 58.08
C GLY A 73 -54.78 -13.18 57.12
N LEU A 74 -54.54 -13.27 55.81
CA LEU A 74 -55.58 -13.50 54.79
C LEU A 74 -55.78 -14.98 54.40
N LYS A 75 -54.94 -15.90 54.90
CA LYS A 75 -55.01 -17.37 54.65
C LYS A 75 -55.00 -17.77 53.16
N LYS A 76 -54.57 -16.87 52.28
CA LYS A 76 -54.47 -17.04 50.83
C LYS A 76 -53.05 -16.74 50.38
N PRO A 77 -52.60 -17.30 49.25
CA PRO A 77 -51.26 -17.03 48.73
C PRO A 77 -51.06 -15.52 48.52
N VAL A 78 -49.83 -15.06 48.73
CA VAL A 78 -49.40 -13.75 48.25
C VAL A 78 -49.18 -13.88 46.75
N ALA A 79 -50.06 -13.28 45.94
CA ALA A 79 -50.12 -13.52 44.50
C ALA A 79 -49.12 -12.67 43.72
N GLU A 80 -48.97 -11.40 44.07
CA GLU A 80 -48.02 -10.49 43.42
C GLU A 80 -47.44 -9.50 44.44
N LEU A 81 -46.18 -9.12 44.23
CA LEU A 81 -45.44 -8.13 45.00
C LEU A 81 -44.80 -7.14 44.01
N ARG A 82 -44.83 -5.84 44.31
CA ARG A 82 -44.08 -4.81 43.58
C ARG A 82 -43.48 -3.80 44.54
N ALA A 83 -42.23 -3.42 44.32
CA ALA A 83 -41.53 -2.46 45.14
C ALA A 83 -41.76 -1.03 44.62
N ALA A 84 -42.32 -0.16 45.45
CA ALA A 84 -42.35 1.28 45.24
C ALA A 84 -41.25 1.94 46.08
N SER A 85 -40.01 1.84 45.60
CA SER A 85 -38.80 2.24 46.35
C SER A 85 -38.81 3.71 46.77
N ALA A 86 -39.27 4.61 45.90
CA ALA A 86 -39.40 6.04 46.18
C ALA A 86 -40.38 6.36 47.34
N LEU A 87 -41.28 5.43 47.66
CA LEU A 87 -42.26 5.57 48.75
C LEU A 87 -41.89 4.75 49.99
N GLU A 88 -40.84 3.93 49.92
CA GLU A 88 -40.52 2.91 50.93
C GLU A 88 -41.72 1.98 51.21
N ARG A 89 -42.53 1.68 50.17
CA ARG A 89 -43.72 0.82 50.25
C ARG A 89 -43.62 -0.38 49.31
N LEU A 90 -44.02 -1.54 49.81
CA LEU A 90 -44.27 -2.75 49.04
C LEU A 90 -45.77 -2.83 48.72
N ILE A 91 -46.12 -2.91 47.43
CA ILE A 91 -47.48 -3.11 46.96
C ILE A 91 -47.73 -4.61 46.91
N VAL A 92 -48.75 -5.07 47.63
CA VAL A 92 -49.03 -6.49 47.84
C VAL A 92 -50.42 -6.84 47.33
N LEU A 93 -50.52 -7.86 46.48
CA LEU A 93 -51.79 -8.48 46.07
C LEU A 93 -51.99 -9.80 46.83
N CYS A 94 -53.02 -9.88 47.63
CA CYS A 94 -53.42 -11.11 48.32
C CYS A 94 -54.95 -11.18 48.45
N ASP A 95 -55.53 -12.35 48.17
CA ASP A 95 -56.99 -12.58 48.17
C ASP A 95 -57.80 -11.58 47.33
N GLY A 96 -57.25 -11.15 46.19
CA GLY A 96 -57.88 -10.17 45.31
C GLY A 96 -57.94 -8.74 45.89
N ILE A 97 -57.12 -8.45 46.90
CA ILE A 97 -56.97 -7.14 47.51
C ILE A 97 -55.54 -6.65 47.31
N VAL A 98 -55.38 -5.46 46.71
CA VAL A 98 -54.10 -4.73 46.68
C VAL A 98 -54.03 -3.81 47.88
N PHE A 99 -52.92 -3.85 48.62
CA PHE A 99 -52.67 -2.95 49.75
C PHE A 99 -51.18 -2.68 49.93
N LEU A 100 -50.87 -1.62 50.70
CA LEU A 100 -49.50 -1.19 50.95
C LEU A 100 -48.95 -1.77 52.25
N VAL A 101 -47.70 -2.19 52.19
CA VAL A 101 -46.90 -2.69 53.31
C VAL A 101 -45.61 -1.88 53.38
N ASP A 102 -45.15 -1.53 54.58
CA ASP A 102 -43.87 -0.87 54.76
C ASP A 102 -42.70 -1.81 54.40
N MET A 103 -41.73 -1.34 53.62
CA MET A 103 -40.63 -2.19 53.12
C MET A 103 -39.70 -2.72 54.21
N VAL A 104 -39.56 -2.00 55.33
CA VAL A 104 -38.59 -2.33 56.39
C VAL A 104 -39.24 -3.16 57.49
N THR A 105 -40.44 -2.78 57.91
CA THR A 105 -41.16 -3.40 59.05
C THR A 105 -42.14 -4.49 58.60
N LEU A 106 -42.48 -4.53 57.32
CA LEU A 106 -43.55 -5.35 56.75
C LEU A 106 -44.92 -5.15 57.44
N GLU A 107 -45.16 -3.98 58.03
CA GLU A 107 -46.46 -3.65 58.62
C GLU A 107 -47.43 -3.13 57.55
N THR A 108 -48.69 -3.56 57.64
CA THR A 108 -49.74 -3.10 56.75
C THR A 108 -50.17 -1.69 57.12
N MET A 109 -50.25 -0.79 56.14
CA MET A 109 -50.67 0.57 56.42
C MET A 109 -52.13 0.62 56.92
N PRO A 110 -52.41 1.32 58.03
CA PRO A 110 -53.77 1.51 58.51
C PRO A 110 -54.57 2.33 57.50
N SER A 111 -55.80 1.91 57.20
CA SER A 111 -56.69 2.69 56.34
C SER A 111 -57.08 3.98 57.06
N GLY A 112 -56.47 5.10 56.69
CA GLY A 112 -56.80 6.42 57.23
C GLY A 112 -58.26 6.81 56.95
N ALA A 113 -58.76 7.78 57.72
CA ALA A 113 -60.16 8.24 57.76
C ALA A 113 -60.69 8.91 56.46
N GLY A 114 -59.96 8.83 55.34
CA GLY A 114 -60.25 9.52 54.08
C GLY A 114 -60.30 8.65 52.83
N GLY A 115 -60.31 7.32 52.95
CA GLY A 115 -60.54 6.41 51.82
C GLY A 115 -59.29 5.66 51.35
N GLY A 116 -59.31 4.34 51.60
CA GLY A 116 -58.82 3.33 50.65
C GLY A 116 -57.32 3.11 50.50
N ALA A 117 -56.58 2.74 51.54
CA ALA A 117 -55.26 2.08 51.37
C ALA A 117 -55.37 0.68 50.73
N LYS A 118 -56.59 0.19 50.46
CA LYS A 118 -56.87 -1.15 49.92
C LYS A 118 -57.80 -1.07 48.71
N ILE A 119 -57.38 -1.66 47.59
CA ILE A 119 -58.19 -1.84 46.38
C ILE A 119 -58.72 -3.27 46.37
N ARG A 120 -60.02 -3.47 46.18
CA ARG A 120 -60.67 -4.80 46.21
C ARG A 120 -61.12 -5.24 44.82
N GLY A 121 -61.13 -6.55 44.60
CA GLY A 121 -61.54 -7.13 43.32
C GLY A 121 -60.48 -6.91 42.25
N VAL A 122 -59.23 -7.18 42.59
CA VAL A 122 -58.08 -7.08 41.70
C VAL A 122 -57.68 -8.47 41.24
N THR A 123 -57.45 -8.63 39.93
CA THR A 123 -56.94 -9.89 39.35
C THR A 123 -55.42 -9.90 39.27
N ALA A 124 -54.82 -8.81 38.77
CA ALA A 124 -53.38 -8.61 38.65
C ALA A 124 -53.09 -7.10 38.59
N PHE A 125 -51.84 -6.71 38.81
CA PHE A 125 -51.42 -5.32 38.68
C PHE A 125 -50.00 -5.17 38.14
N CYS A 126 -49.68 -3.99 37.63
CA CYS A 126 -48.31 -3.65 37.23
C CYS A 126 -48.01 -2.18 37.50
N VAL A 127 -46.72 -1.88 37.72
CA VAL A 127 -46.23 -0.53 37.92
C VAL A 127 -45.78 0.05 36.58
N ASN A 128 -46.08 1.32 36.33
CA ASN A 128 -45.57 2.02 35.15
C ASN A 128 -44.16 2.55 35.42
N GLU A 129 -43.16 1.94 34.77
CA GLU A 129 -41.76 2.34 34.87
C GLU A 129 -41.44 3.65 34.11
N ASN A 130 -42.34 4.08 33.23
CA ASN A 130 -42.26 5.34 32.49
C ASN A 130 -43.53 6.16 32.78
N PRO A 131 -43.69 6.67 34.01
CA PRO A 131 -44.91 7.33 34.43
C PRO A 131 -45.15 8.61 33.62
N VAL A 132 -46.41 8.86 33.30
CA VAL A 132 -46.82 10.08 32.61
C VAL A 132 -46.74 11.29 33.53
N ASN A 133 -47.06 11.07 34.81
CA ASN A 133 -46.96 12.11 35.83
C ASN A 133 -45.50 12.23 36.27
N GLY A 134 -44.92 13.42 36.14
CA GLY A 134 -43.53 13.70 36.52
C GLY A 134 -43.30 13.90 38.02
N ASP A 135 -44.30 13.62 38.87
CA ASP A 135 -44.17 13.72 40.33
C ASP A 135 -43.34 12.53 40.88
N PRO A 136 -42.12 12.77 41.41
CA PRO A 136 -41.24 11.72 41.90
C PRO A 136 -41.72 11.06 43.20
N PHE A 137 -42.74 11.62 43.88
CA PHE A 137 -43.29 11.11 45.14
C PHE A 137 -44.56 10.29 44.96
N CYS A 138 -44.77 9.74 43.76
CA CYS A 138 -45.89 8.86 43.48
C CYS A 138 -45.51 7.79 42.46
N VAL A 139 -46.23 6.68 42.50
CA VAL A 139 -46.06 5.57 41.56
C VAL A 139 -47.35 5.35 40.81
N GLU A 140 -47.30 5.39 39.48
CA GLU A 140 -48.44 5.06 38.63
C GLU A 140 -48.55 3.54 38.47
N MET A 141 -49.75 3.00 38.66
CA MET A 141 -50.02 1.57 38.67
C MET A 141 -51.26 1.23 37.85
N GLY A 142 -51.15 0.26 36.94
CA GLY A 142 -52.27 -0.34 36.23
C GLY A 142 -52.84 -1.54 36.99
N VAL A 143 -54.14 -1.58 37.19
CA VAL A 143 -54.86 -2.59 37.97
C VAL A 143 -55.96 -3.23 37.13
N LEU A 144 -56.00 -4.56 37.09
CA LEU A 144 -57.06 -5.30 36.42
C LEU A 144 -58.22 -5.56 37.38
N SER A 145 -59.43 -5.12 37.01
CA SER A 145 -60.62 -5.39 37.81
C SER A 145 -61.11 -6.83 37.60
N SER A 146 -61.40 -7.55 38.68
CA SER A 146 -61.93 -8.92 38.64
C SER A 146 -63.44 -8.98 38.41
N LYS A 147 -64.14 -7.84 38.55
CA LYS A 147 -65.61 -7.74 38.44
C LYS A 147 -66.05 -6.96 37.22
N ARG A 148 -65.15 -6.21 36.61
CA ARG A 148 -65.42 -5.32 35.48
C ARG A 148 -64.41 -5.64 34.39
N ARG A 149 -64.84 -5.54 33.14
CA ARG A 149 -63.94 -5.59 31.97
C ARG A 149 -63.21 -4.26 31.85
N THR A 150 -62.44 -3.90 32.88
CA THR A 150 -61.78 -2.58 32.97
C THR A 150 -60.35 -2.71 33.48
N VAL A 151 -59.49 -1.85 32.94
CA VAL A 151 -58.15 -1.54 33.47
C VAL A 151 -58.24 -0.19 34.18
N GLN A 152 -57.82 -0.15 35.43
CA GLN A 152 -57.86 1.02 36.29
C GLN A 152 -56.45 1.53 36.56
N ILE A 153 -56.19 2.80 36.26
CA ILE A 153 -54.91 3.47 36.51
C ILE A 153 -55.01 4.21 37.84
N TYR A 154 -54.16 3.82 38.78
CA TYR A 154 -54.05 4.41 40.11
C TYR A 154 -52.73 5.15 40.28
N MET A 155 -52.76 6.23 41.06
CA MET A 155 -51.56 6.87 41.61
C MET A 155 -51.44 6.46 43.07
N VAL A 156 -50.31 5.82 43.39
CA VAL A 156 -49.96 5.39 44.73
C VAL A 156 -49.05 6.45 45.34
N HIS A 157 -49.48 7.01 46.47
CA HIS A 157 -48.68 7.87 47.33
C HIS A 157 -48.31 7.11 48.62
N GLU A 158 -47.54 7.75 49.49
CA GLU A 158 -47.11 7.14 50.76
C GLU A 158 -48.28 6.75 51.68
N ASP A 159 -49.35 7.57 51.70
CA ASP A 159 -50.47 7.46 52.64
C ASP A 159 -51.83 7.16 51.98
N ARG A 160 -51.93 7.31 50.66
CA ARG A 160 -53.18 7.17 49.90
C ARG A 160 -52.99 6.54 48.52
N VAL A 161 -54.07 5.97 48.00
CA VAL A 161 -54.13 5.42 46.64
C VAL A 161 -55.32 6.05 45.92
N GLN A 162 -55.06 6.72 44.79
CA GLN A 162 -56.06 7.50 44.06
C GLN A 162 -56.32 6.90 42.69
N LEU A 163 -57.58 6.65 42.35
CA LEU A 163 -57.97 6.28 40.98
C LEU A 163 -57.90 7.51 40.07
N VAL A 164 -57.14 7.42 38.99
CA VAL A 164 -56.98 8.51 37.99
C VAL A 164 -57.80 8.24 36.74
N LYS A 165 -57.78 7.00 36.23
CA LYS A 165 -58.49 6.64 35.00
C LYS A 165 -59.05 5.24 35.11
N GLU A 166 -60.24 5.02 34.58
CA GLU A 166 -60.79 3.68 34.33
C GLU A 166 -61.06 3.56 32.83
N VAL A 167 -60.55 2.50 32.22
CA VAL A 167 -60.71 2.22 30.79
C VAL A 167 -61.36 0.87 30.61
N THR A 168 -62.39 0.81 29.76
CA THR A 168 -63.12 -0.43 29.46
C THR A 168 -62.43 -1.22 28.37
N THR A 169 -62.32 -2.53 28.56
CA THR A 169 -61.82 -3.51 27.59
C THR A 169 -62.98 -4.32 27.00
N PRO A 170 -62.85 -4.85 25.77
CA PRO A 170 -63.92 -5.63 25.14
C PRO A 170 -64.17 -6.96 25.87
N GLU A 171 -63.11 -7.58 26.36
CA GLU A 171 -63.12 -8.83 27.12
C GLU A 171 -62.49 -8.65 28.51
N GLN A 172 -62.57 -9.69 29.34
CA GLN A 172 -61.92 -9.68 30.64
C GLN A 172 -60.39 -9.68 30.46
N PRO A 173 -59.66 -8.67 31.00
CA PRO A 173 -58.21 -8.65 30.94
C PRO A 173 -57.62 -9.65 31.95
N CYS A 174 -56.57 -10.35 31.53
CA CYS A 174 -55.87 -11.37 32.28
C CYS A 174 -54.48 -10.92 32.73
N ALA A 175 -53.76 -10.18 31.89
CA ALA A 175 -52.45 -9.60 32.20
C ALA A 175 -52.30 -8.23 31.54
N VAL A 176 -51.47 -7.37 32.14
CA VAL A 176 -51.24 -6.01 31.65
C VAL A 176 -49.81 -5.54 31.93
N SER A 177 -49.24 -4.78 31.01
CA SER A 177 -48.03 -3.98 31.22
C SER A 177 -48.30 -2.55 30.77
N VAL A 178 -47.71 -1.57 31.46
CA VAL A 178 -47.87 -0.14 31.16
C VAL A 178 -46.50 0.48 30.80
N ASP A 179 -46.47 1.33 29.78
CA ASP A 179 -45.39 2.28 29.51
C ASP A 179 -45.97 3.60 29.01
N GLY A 180 -45.69 4.71 29.69
CA GLY A 180 -46.27 6.00 29.34
C GLY A 180 -47.79 5.92 29.33
N TYR A 181 -48.41 6.37 28.23
CA TYR A 181 -49.86 6.30 28.04
C TYR A 181 -50.38 4.96 27.50
N PHE A 182 -49.48 4.02 27.18
CA PHE A 182 -49.82 2.79 26.46
C PHE A 182 -49.90 1.58 27.39
N LEU A 183 -51.01 0.87 27.28
CA LEU A 183 -51.28 -0.38 27.95
C LEU A 183 -51.15 -1.50 26.92
N CYS A 184 -50.27 -2.46 27.18
CA CYS A 184 -50.32 -3.74 26.50
C CYS A 184 -51.12 -4.70 27.37
N VAL A 185 -52.22 -5.24 26.84
CA VAL A 185 -53.19 -6.02 27.60
C VAL A 185 -53.40 -7.37 26.93
N ALA A 186 -53.32 -8.43 27.72
CA ALA A 186 -53.78 -9.75 27.33
C ALA A 186 -55.23 -9.92 27.79
N LEU A 187 -56.15 -10.05 26.83
CA LEU A 187 -57.55 -10.38 27.03
C LEU A 187 -57.76 -11.89 27.07
N ALA A 188 -58.96 -12.37 27.40
CA ALA A 188 -59.25 -13.80 27.42
C ALA A 188 -58.90 -14.54 26.10
N THR A 189 -58.99 -13.88 24.93
CA THR A 189 -58.74 -14.52 23.63
C THR A 189 -57.64 -13.89 22.78
N GLN A 190 -57.17 -12.68 23.10
CA GLN A 190 -56.23 -11.95 22.23
C GLN A 190 -55.37 -10.93 22.99
N TYR A 191 -54.26 -10.50 22.38
CA TYR A 191 -53.49 -9.35 22.84
C TYR A 191 -53.96 -8.06 22.16
N MET A 192 -53.92 -6.95 22.89
CA MET A 192 -54.23 -5.63 22.36
C MET A 192 -53.31 -4.56 22.96
N ILE A 193 -53.16 -3.45 22.24
CA ILE A 193 -52.55 -2.21 22.75
C ILE A 193 -53.64 -1.16 22.88
N LEU A 194 -53.65 -0.45 23.99
CA LEU A 194 -54.65 0.54 24.35
C LEU A 194 -53.98 1.79 24.90
N ASN A 195 -54.24 2.94 24.32
CA ASN A 195 -53.84 4.22 24.89
C ASN A 195 -54.92 4.68 25.88
N TYR A 196 -54.60 4.76 27.18
CA TYR A 196 -55.60 5.10 28.20
C TYR A 196 -55.98 6.59 28.23
N ASN A 197 -55.20 7.46 27.58
CA ASN A 197 -55.50 8.89 27.48
C ASN A 197 -56.47 9.18 26.34
N THR A 198 -56.17 8.68 25.13
CA THR A 198 -56.99 8.91 23.93
C THR A 198 -58.13 7.90 23.78
N GLY A 199 -58.02 6.73 24.40
CA GLY A 199 -58.93 5.60 24.21
C GLY A 199 -58.71 4.84 22.90
N ALA A 200 -57.69 5.18 22.11
CA ALA A 200 -57.34 4.46 20.89
C ALA A 200 -56.88 3.03 21.24
N SER A 201 -57.35 2.04 20.49
CA SER A 201 -57.00 0.64 20.69
C SER A 201 -56.65 -0.04 19.37
N GLN A 202 -55.71 -0.98 19.44
CA GLN A 202 -55.23 -1.78 18.32
C GLN A 202 -55.12 -3.24 18.76
N ASP A 203 -55.82 -4.12 18.06
CA ASP A 203 -55.72 -5.57 18.27
C ASP A 203 -54.43 -6.09 17.61
N LEU A 204 -53.79 -7.07 18.26
CA LEU A 204 -52.55 -7.69 17.80
C LEU A 204 -52.80 -9.05 17.18
N PHE A 205 -52.80 -10.10 18.00
CA PHE A 205 -53.00 -11.48 17.57
C PHE A 205 -53.71 -12.31 18.65
N PRO A 206 -54.45 -13.36 18.24
CA PRO A 206 -55.18 -14.23 19.16
C PRO A 206 -54.24 -15.17 19.91
N TYR A 207 -54.65 -15.58 21.11
CA TYR A 207 -54.01 -16.65 21.89
C TYR A 207 -55.04 -17.46 22.68
N ASN A 208 -54.62 -18.61 23.22
CA ASN A 208 -55.49 -19.46 24.03
C ASN A 208 -55.10 -19.38 25.51
N SER A 209 -55.90 -18.66 26.30
CA SER A 209 -55.71 -18.46 27.75
C SER A 209 -55.94 -19.72 28.59
N GLU A 210 -56.67 -20.72 28.10
CA GLU A 210 -56.89 -21.98 28.83
C GLU A 210 -55.65 -22.89 28.81
N ARG A 211 -54.82 -22.76 27.77
CA ARG A 211 -53.63 -23.60 27.58
C ARG A 211 -52.35 -22.95 28.11
N ARG A 212 -52.30 -21.62 28.21
CA ARG A 212 -51.07 -20.87 28.52
C ARG A 212 -51.37 -19.63 29.33
N THR A 213 -50.50 -19.33 30.29
CA THR A 213 -50.46 -18.03 30.96
C THR A 213 -49.95 -16.98 29.98
N PRO A 214 -50.68 -15.87 29.74
CA PRO A 214 -50.22 -14.82 28.85
C PRO A 214 -48.95 -14.16 29.39
N ILE A 215 -48.03 -13.82 28.49
CA ILE A 215 -46.81 -13.08 28.83
C ILE A 215 -46.96 -11.72 28.19
N VAL A 216 -46.97 -10.68 29.02
CA VAL A 216 -46.95 -9.27 28.60
C VAL A 216 -45.88 -8.57 29.41
N LYS A 217 -44.75 -8.27 28.77
CA LYS A 217 -43.59 -7.67 29.45
C LYS A 217 -43.13 -6.43 28.71
N ARG A 218 -42.99 -5.32 29.43
CA ARG A 218 -42.30 -4.12 28.96
C ARG A 218 -40.81 -4.42 28.77
N ILE A 219 -40.25 -4.02 27.62
CA ILE A 219 -38.81 -4.23 27.32
C ILE A 219 -38.05 -2.95 27.00
N GLY A 220 -38.78 -1.86 26.73
CA GLY A 220 -38.23 -0.56 26.39
C GLY A 220 -39.33 0.51 26.47
N ARG A 221 -38.97 1.75 26.11
CA ARG A 221 -39.98 2.81 25.94
C ARG A 221 -40.91 2.41 24.80
N GLU A 222 -42.20 2.36 25.10
CA GLU A 222 -43.26 2.05 24.15
C GLU A 222 -43.06 0.71 23.41
N GLU A 223 -42.34 -0.25 24.01
CA GLU A 223 -42.02 -1.55 23.40
C GLU A 223 -42.28 -2.70 24.37
N PHE A 224 -43.01 -3.72 23.90
CA PHE A 224 -43.48 -4.86 24.67
C PHE A 224 -43.10 -6.19 24.01
N LEU A 225 -42.85 -7.20 24.85
CA LEU A 225 -42.62 -8.58 24.47
C LEU A 225 -43.82 -9.45 24.85
N LEU A 226 -44.29 -10.24 23.88
CA LEU A 226 -45.52 -11.01 23.96
C LEU A 226 -45.31 -12.47 23.57
N ALA A 227 -46.00 -13.38 24.25
CA ALA A 227 -46.04 -14.78 23.86
C ALA A 227 -47.10 -15.03 22.77
N ALA A 228 -46.62 -15.24 21.55
CA ALA A 228 -47.43 -15.56 20.38
C ALA A 228 -47.60 -17.08 20.18
N PRO A 229 -48.64 -17.48 19.44
CA PRO A 229 -48.86 -18.88 19.07
C PRO A 229 -47.65 -19.51 18.37
N GLY A 230 -47.46 -20.81 18.54
CA GLY A 230 -46.38 -21.56 17.89
C GLY A 230 -44.99 -21.43 18.54
N GLY A 231 -44.91 -20.92 19.77
CA GLY A 231 -43.63 -20.79 20.48
C GLY A 231 -42.81 -19.59 20.02
N LEU A 232 -43.49 -18.49 19.70
CA LEU A 232 -42.88 -17.27 19.22
C LEU A 232 -42.94 -16.17 20.30
N GLY A 233 -41.84 -15.47 20.50
CA GLY A 233 -41.77 -14.22 21.24
C GLY A 233 -41.83 -13.05 20.28
N MET A 234 -42.97 -12.33 20.28
CA MET A 234 -43.22 -11.19 19.40
C MET A 234 -42.89 -9.88 20.11
N PHE A 235 -42.24 -8.97 19.38
CA PHE A 235 -42.00 -7.60 19.80
C PHE A 235 -43.09 -6.70 19.22
N ALA A 236 -43.71 -5.85 20.04
CA ALA A 236 -44.72 -4.91 19.57
C ALA A 236 -44.46 -3.52 20.15
N ASN A 237 -44.44 -2.50 19.29
CA ASN A 237 -44.37 -1.10 19.72
C ASN A 237 -45.77 -0.59 20.11
N ALA A 238 -45.87 0.65 20.59
CA ALA A 238 -47.14 1.31 20.94
C ALA A 238 -48.18 1.41 19.80
N GLU A 239 -47.76 1.28 18.54
CA GLU A 239 -48.65 1.26 17.37
C GLU A 239 -49.14 -0.16 17.03
N GLY A 240 -48.67 -1.18 17.75
CA GLY A 240 -48.95 -2.59 17.50
C GLY A 240 -48.14 -3.20 16.36
N VAL A 241 -47.06 -2.53 15.93
CA VAL A 241 -46.17 -2.97 14.86
C VAL A 241 -44.92 -3.62 15.45
N SER A 242 -44.50 -4.74 14.85
CA SER A 242 -43.23 -5.40 15.17
C SER A 242 -42.10 -4.78 14.33
N GLN A 243 -41.14 -4.13 14.99
CA GLN A 243 -39.93 -3.61 14.32
C GLN A 243 -38.79 -4.64 14.25
N ARG A 244 -38.89 -5.72 15.05
CA ARG A 244 -37.88 -6.77 15.14
C ARG A 244 -38.48 -8.10 14.70
N ALA A 245 -37.65 -9.02 14.23
CA ALA A 245 -38.08 -10.39 13.98
C ALA A 245 -38.42 -11.09 15.31
N PRO A 246 -39.37 -12.03 15.32
CA PRO A 246 -39.69 -12.79 16.53
C PRO A 246 -38.53 -13.69 16.97
N VAL A 247 -38.48 -13.99 18.26
CA VAL A 247 -37.60 -15.03 18.82
C VAL A 247 -38.34 -16.36 18.90
N ASN A 248 -37.68 -17.46 18.52
CA ASN A 248 -38.25 -18.80 18.63
C ASN A 248 -37.89 -19.38 20.00
N TRP A 249 -38.89 -19.69 20.84
CA TRP A 249 -38.71 -20.31 22.16
C TRP A 249 -39.65 -21.49 22.37
N SER A 250 -39.61 -22.11 23.56
CA SER A 250 -40.49 -23.24 23.89
C SER A 250 -41.98 -22.85 23.79
N GLU A 251 -42.82 -23.77 23.32
CA GLU A 251 -44.27 -23.61 23.36
C GLU A 251 -44.84 -23.58 24.79
N SER A 252 -44.10 -24.16 25.74
CA SER A 252 -44.46 -24.23 27.17
C SER A 252 -43.76 -23.14 27.99
N VAL A 253 -43.39 -22.01 27.36
CA VAL A 253 -42.80 -20.88 28.07
C VAL A 253 -43.73 -20.38 29.17
N ILE A 254 -43.21 -20.30 30.39
CA ILE A 254 -43.96 -19.86 31.58
C ILE A 254 -43.63 -18.42 31.99
N GLY A 255 -42.47 -17.91 31.57
CA GLY A 255 -42.09 -16.54 31.85
C GLY A 255 -41.00 -16.03 30.90
N ALA A 256 -40.93 -14.72 30.75
CA ALA A 256 -39.89 -14.05 29.98
C ALA A 256 -39.35 -12.84 30.75
N ALA A 257 -38.04 -12.65 30.70
CA ALA A 257 -37.35 -11.50 31.26
C ALA A 257 -36.35 -10.94 30.24
N VAL A 258 -36.01 -9.67 30.40
CA VAL A 258 -35.10 -8.97 29.50
C VAL A 258 -33.88 -8.46 30.25
N CYS A 259 -32.71 -8.77 29.71
CA CYS A 259 -31.44 -8.19 30.09
C CYS A 259 -30.68 -7.88 28.82
N PHE A 260 -30.86 -6.65 28.30
CA PHE A 260 -30.36 -6.25 27.00
C PHE A 260 -28.86 -6.63 26.80
N PRO A 261 -28.49 -7.26 25.67
CA PRO A 261 -29.30 -7.50 24.48
C PRO A 261 -30.01 -8.87 24.45
N TYR A 262 -30.24 -9.51 25.59
CA TYR A 262 -30.80 -10.87 25.67
C TYR A 262 -32.25 -10.92 26.16
N VAL A 263 -33.04 -11.80 25.55
CA VAL A 263 -34.33 -12.29 26.07
C VAL A 263 -34.08 -13.62 26.76
N VAL A 264 -34.49 -13.72 28.02
CA VAL A 264 -34.46 -14.96 28.78
C VAL A 264 -35.87 -15.51 28.83
N ALA A 265 -36.06 -16.76 28.40
CA ALA A 265 -37.33 -17.46 28.45
C ALA A 265 -37.21 -18.68 29.37
N LEU A 266 -38.13 -18.78 30.33
CA LEU A 266 -38.20 -19.88 31.30
C LEU A 266 -39.24 -20.90 30.84
N ASP A 267 -38.85 -22.16 30.87
CA ASP A 267 -39.69 -23.35 30.75
C ASP A 267 -39.71 -24.09 32.11
N GLU A 268 -40.52 -25.13 32.25
CA GLU A 268 -40.57 -25.95 33.47
C GLU A 268 -39.23 -26.66 33.76
N SER A 269 -38.46 -26.97 32.71
CA SER A 269 -37.26 -27.83 32.81
C SER A 269 -35.94 -27.19 32.36
N PHE A 270 -36.01 -26.04 31.69
CA PHE A 270 -34.83 -25.33 31.21
C PHE A 270 -35.07 -23.83 31.04
N ILE A 271 -33.99 -23.10 30.86
CA ILE A 271 -33.98 -21.68 30.53
C ILE A 271 -33.29 -21.53 29.18
N THR A 272 -33.87 -20.73 28.30
CA THR A 272 -33.29 -20.40 27.00
C THR A 272 -32.98 -18.92 26.92
N ILE A 273 -31.80 -18.58 26.41
CA ILE A 273 -31.31 -17.21 26.27
C ILE A 273 -31.17 -16.92 24.78
N HIS A 274 -31.95 -15.98 24.29
CA HIS A 274 -31.97 -15.55 22.89
C HIS A 274 -31.41 -14.14 22.77
N SER A 275 -30.69 -13.87 21.70
CA SER A 275 -30.21 -12.53 21.39
C SER A 275 -31.29 -11.72 20.68
N MET A 276 -31.51 -10.48 21.09
CA MET A 276 -32.43 -9.56 20.43
C MET A 276 -31.87 -8.97 19.14
N LEU A 277 -30.56 -9.08 18.93
CA LEU A 277 -29.86 -8.46 17.80
C LEU A 277 -30.00 -9.33 16.54
N ASP A 278 -29.83 -10.64 16.68
CA ASP A 278 -29.86 -11.62 15.58
C ASP A 278 -30.91 -12.74 15.77
N GLN A 279 -31.72 -12.64 16.82
CA GLN A 279 -32.84 -13.55 17.13
C GLN A 279 -32.45 -15.03 17.31
N GLN A 280 -31.17 -15.32 17.52
CA GLN A 280 -30.67 -16.68 17.70
C GLN A 280 -30.60 -17.10 19.17
N LEU A 281 -30.80 -18.40 19.43
CA LEU A 281 -30.54 -19.05 20.71
C LEU A 281 -29.03 -19.05 21.01
N LYS A 282 -28.64 -18.38 22.09
CA LYS A 282 -27.23 -18.25 22.53
C LYS A 282 -26.86 -19.23 23.63
N GLN A 283 -27.79 -19.59 24.52
CA GLN A 283 -27.49 -20.50 25.62
C GLN A 283 -28.74 -21.19 26.12
N THR A 284 -28.61 -22.47 26.46
CA THR A 284 -29.63 -23.23 27.19
C THR A 284 -29.06 -23.68 28.52
N LEU A 285 -29.79 -23.44 29.60
CA LEU A 285 -29.43 -23.84 30.96
C LEU A 285 -30.46 -24.83 31.48
N ALA A 286 -30.01 -25.96 32.01
CA ALA A 286 -30.91 -26.89 32.68
C ALA A 286 -31.40 -26.28 34.00
N PHE A 287 -32.72 -26.23 34.19
CA PHE A 287 -33.32 -25.67 35.40
C PHE A 287 -34.64 -26.38 35.71
N ARG A 288 -34.64 -27.22 36.74
CA ARG A 288 -35.81 -28.04 37.08
C ARG A 288 -36.77 -27.27 37.97
N ASP A 289 -38.06 -27.56 37.80
CA ASP A 289 -39.16 -26.97 38.55
C ASP A 289 -39.21 -25.44 38.41
N GLY A 290 -38.99 -24.95 37.18
CA GLY A 290 -39.13 -23.54 36.84
C GLY A 290 -40.50 -23.00 37.21
N HIS A 291 -40.53 -21.90 37.95
CA HIS A 291 -41.80 -21.32 38.41
C HIS A 291 -41.92 -19.81 38.10
N ILE A 292 -40.91 -19.01 38.45
CA ILE A 292 -40.96 -17.55 38.33
C ILE A 292 -39.71 -17.06 37.59
N LEU A 293 -39.88 -16.10 36.69
CA LEU A 293 -38.80 -15.36 36.03
C LEU A 293 -39.15 -13.87 36.01
N GLN A 294 -38.30 -13.02 36.59
CA GLN A 294 -38.46 -11.57 36.58
C GLN A 294 -37.11 -10.86 36.44
N ASP A 295 -37.08 -9.72 35.77
CA ASP A 295 -35.94 -8.80 35.74
C ASP A 295 -36.19 -7.58 36.64
N PHE A 296 -35.13 -7.17 37.37
CA PHE A 296 -35.12 -6.05 38.29
C PHE A 296 -33.81 -5.28 38.17
N GLU A 297 -33.87 -4.01 37.77
CA GLU A 297 -32.69 -3.13 37.68
C GLU A 297 -31.49 -3.79 36.94
N GLY A 298 -31.76 -4.58 35.90
CA GLY A 298 -30.76 -5.32 35.12
C GLY A 298 -30.34 -6.69 35.69
N LYS A 299 -30.85 -7.10 36.85
CA LYS A 299 -30.68 -8.46 37.40
C LYS A 299 -31.84 -9.34 36.96
N VAL A 300 -31.53 -10.53 36.44
CA VAL A 300 -32.56 -11.53 36.11
C VAL A 300 -32.65 -12.54 37.24
N ILE A 301 -33.77 -12.53 37.96
CA ILE A 301 -34.05 -13.41 39.09
C ILE A 301 -35.02 -14.49 38.64
N LEU A 302 -34.74 -15.72 39.06
CA LEU A 302 -35.59 -16.86 38.79
C LEU A 302 -35.82 -17.67 40.04
N ALA A 303 -36.95 -18.34 40.10
CA ALA A 303 -37.32 -19.17 41.23
C ALA A 303 -37.77 -20.55 40.75
N SER A 304 -37.38 -21.56 41.51
CA SER A 304 -38.20 -22.75 41.62
C SER A 304 -39.25 -22.52 42.70
N THR A 305 -40.13 -23.50 42.89
CA THR A 305 -41.09 -23.48 44.01
C THR A 305 -40.42 -23.41 45.39
N LYS A 306 -39.11 -23.70 45.50
CA LYS A 306 -38.40 -23.89 46.79
C LYS A 306 -37.14 -23.05 46.98
N ALA A 307 -36.58 -22.48 45.92
CA ALA A 307 -35.31 -21.77 45.97
C ALA A 307 -35.25 -20.65 44.94
N VAL A 308 -34.43 -19.64 45.22
CA VAL A 308 -34.24 -18.46 44.37
C VAL A 308 -32.83 -18.46 43.81
N TYR A 309 -32.71 -18.18 42.53
CA TYR A 309 -31.46 -18.10 41.79
C TYR A 309 -31.40 -16.77 41.02
N ILE A 310 -30.19 -16.35 40.71
CA ILE A 310 -29.92 -15.15 39.93
C ILE A 310 -29.10 -15.56 38.70
N LEU A 311 -29.54 -15.11 37.53
CA LEU A 311 -28.76 -15.18 36.29
C LEU A 311 -27.83 -13.98 36.25
N VAL A 312 -26.55 -14.24 36.50
CA VAL A 312 -25.49 -13.25 36.47
C VAL A 312 -25.00 -13.12 35.03
N PRO A 313 -25.10 -11.93 34.38
CA PRO A 313 -24.54 -11.73 33.06
C PRO A 313 -23.01 -11.82 33.13
N LEU A 314 -22.41 -12.52 32.18
CA LEU A 314 -20.96 -12.54 32.01
C LEU A 314 -20.48 -11.16 31.51
N PRO A 315 -19.30 -10.67 31.92
CA PRO A 315 -18.75 -9.43 31.40
C PRO A 315 -18.72 -9.43 29.87
N LEU A 316 -19.15 -8.32 29.26
CA LEU A 316 -19.28 -8.20 27.81
C LEU A 316 -17.97 -8.53 27.09
N GLU A 317 -16.84 -8.04 27.60
CA GLU A 317 -15.53 -8.30 27.01
C GLU A 317 -15.24 -9.80 26.95
N ARG A 318 -15.61 -10.57 27.99
CA ARG A 318 -15.42 -12.01 28.01
C ARG A 318 -16.28 -12.72 26.96
N GLN A 319 -17.55 -12.31 26.82
CA GLN A 319 -18.43 -12.88 25.80
C GLN A 319 -17.91 -12.61 24.39
N ILE A 320 -17.40 -11.40 24.13
CA ILE A 320 -16.80 -11.03 22.86
C ILE A 320 -15.51 -11.83 22.61
N GLN A 321 -14.63 -11.97 23.60
CA GLN A 321 -13.41 -12.78 23.44
C GLN A 321 -13.73 -14.27 23.18
N ASP A 322 -14.74 -14.83 23.86
CA ASP A 322 -15.19 -16.20 23.61
C ASP A 322 -15.76 -16.38 22.18
N LEU A 323 -16.47 -15.37 21.66
CA LEU A 323 -16.94 -15.33 20.27
C LEU A 323 -15.79 -15.27 19.26
N LEU A 324 -14.81 -14.39 19.49
CA LEU A 324 -13.63 -14.24 18.66
C LEU A 324 -12.78 -15.52 18.64
N ALA A 325 -12.55 -16.13 19.82
CA ALA A 325 -11.87 -17.42 19.93
C ALA A 325 -12.63 -18.55 19.21
N GLY A 326 -13.96 -18.46 19.16
CA GLY A 326 -14.82 -19.35 18.38
C GLY A 326 -14.89 -19.02 16.88
N HIS A 327 -14.11 -18.05 16.39
CA HIS A 327 -14.11 -17.53 15.02
C HIS A 327 -15.46 -16.97 14.53
N ARG A 328 -16.35 -16.55 15.44
CA ARG A 328 -17.66 -15.96 15.13
C ARG A 328 -17.58 -14.44 15.10
N VAL A 329 -16.86 -13.91 14.13
CA VAL A 329 -16.51 -12.48 14.03
C VAL A 329 -17.73 -11.58 13.89
N GLU A 330 -18.68 -11.93 13.02
CA GLU A 330 -19.88 -11.10 12.78
C GLU A 330 -20.71 -10.92 14.06
N GLU A 331 -20.91 -11.99 14.83
CA GLU A 331 -21.64 -11.92 16.10
C GLU A 331 -20.89 -11.14 17.17
N ALA A 332 -19.56 -11.24 17.20
CA ALA A 332 -18.74 -10.43 18.11
C ALA A 332 -18.92 -8.93 17.82
N LEU A 333 -18.92 -8.55 16.54
CA LEU A 333 -19.10 -7.17 16.10
C LEU A 333 -20.52 -6.68 16.38
N LEU A 334 -21.55 -7.45 16.05
CA LEU A 334 -22.95 -7.12 16.35
C LEU A 334 -23.17 -6.92 17.85
N LEU A 335 -22.62 -7.81 18.69
CA LEU A 335 -22.70 -7.67 20.14
C LEU A 335 -21.98 -6.42 20.66
N THR A 336 -20.84 -6.08 20.05
CA THR A 336 -20.08 -4.87 20.38
C THR A 336 -20.87 -3.62 20.02
N GLU A 337 -21.36 -3.52 18.79
CA GLU A 337 -22.16 -2.39 18.30
C GLU A 337 -23.45 -2.23 19.11
N GLY A 338 -24.14 -3.33 19.43
CA GLY A 338 -25.32 -3.32 20.29
C GLY A 338 -25.05 -2.75 21.69
N ALA A 339 -23.84 -2.97 22.23
CA ALA A 339 -23.45 -2.46 23.55
C ALA A 339 -23.03 -0.97 23.55
N GLN A 340 -22.98 -0.30 22.39
CA GLN A 340 -22.51 1.08 22.27
C GLN A 340 -23.27 2.06 23.18
N GLN A 341 -24.58 1.86 23.40
CA GLN A 341 -25.38 2.75 24.24
C GLN A 341 -25.06 2.62 25.74
N ASN A 342 -24.48 1.49 26.15
CA ASN A 342 -24.22 1.18 27.56
C ASN A 342 -22.79 1.52 28.01
N ILE A 343 -21.91 1.91 27.08
CA ILE A 343 -20.49 2.14 27.34
C ILE A 343 -20.14 3.61 27.03
N PRO A 344 -19.37 4.30 27.89
CA PRO A 344 -18.88 5.65 27.60
C PRO A 344 -18.12 5.69 26.26
N LYS A 345 -18.38 6.71 25.44
CA LYS A 345 -17.88 6.82 24.05
C LYS A 345 -16.37 6.57 23.92
N ASP A 346 -15.56 7.13 24.82
CA ASP A 346 -14.09 7.01 24.76
C ASP A 346 -13.63 5.56 25.01
N LYS A 347 -14.22 4.90 26.02
CA LYS A 347 -13.93 3.49 26.31
C LYS A 347 -14.41 2.58 25.19
N PHE A 348 -15.58 2.88 24.62
CA PHE A 348 -16.14 2.15 23.51
C PHE A 348 -15.24 2.20 22.28
N GLN A 349 -14.70 3.38 21.92
CA GLN A 349 -13.81 3.50 20.76
C GLN A 349 -12.55 2.66 20.90
N ILE A 350 -11.94 2.61 22.08
CA ILE A 350 -10.74 1.80 22.35
C ILE A 350 -11.08 0.30 22.23
N LEU A 351 -12.15 -0.13 22.89
CA LEU A 351 -12.63 -1.52 22.85
C LEU A 351 -12.97 -1.95 21.41
N HIS A 352 -13.73 -1.12 20.70
CA HIS A 352 -14.17 -1.39 19.33
C HIS A 352 -12.99 -1.48 18.35
N LYS A 353 -12.02 -0.56 18.42
CA LYS A 353 -10.79 -0.64 17.61
C LYS A 353 -10.05 -1.95 17.87
N ARG A 354 -9.89 -2.34 19.13
CA ARG A 354 -9.23 -3.59 19.50
C ARG A 354 -9.95 -4.82 18.94
N ILE A 355 -11.27 -4.87 19.05
CA ILE A 355 -12.08 -5.98 18.53
C ILE A 355 -12.00 -6.06 17.00
N LEU A 356 -12.05 -4.92 16.30
CA LEU A 356 -11.85 -4.86 14.85
C LEU A 356 -10.47 -5.37 14.44
N GLN A 357 -9.41 -5.04 15.17
CA GLN A 357 -8.06 -5.56 14.91
C GLN A 357 -8.02 -7.09 15.08
N GLN A 358 -8.57 -7.63 16.18
CA GLN A 358 -8.65 -9.08 16.41
C GLN A 358 -9.48 -9.80 15.33
N ALA A 359 -10.64 -9.23 14.98
CA ALA A 359 -11.50 -9.70 13.89
C ALA A 359 -10.75 -9.77 12.56
N GLY A 360 -9.99 -8.71 12.23
CA GLY A 360 -9.16 -8.67 11.04
C GLY A 360 -8.11 -9.78 11.01
N PHE A 361 -7.45 -10.08 12.15
CA PHE A 361 -6.48 -11.17 12.22
C PHE A 361 -7.12 -12.56 12.09
N ILE A 362 -8.32 -12.78 12.64
CA ILE A 362 -9.06 -14.04 12.46
C ILE A 362 -9.41 -14.24 10.98
N GLN A 363 -9.95 -13.22 10.31
CA GLN A 363 -10.28 -13.27 8.89
C GLN A 363 -9.04 -13.42 8.02
N PHE A 364 -7.94 -12.74 8.38
CA PHE A 364 -6.64 -12.92 7.72
C PHE A 364 -6.17 -14.38 7.81
N GLY A 365 -6.31 -15.02 8.98
CA GLY A 365 -5.97 -16.43 9.15
C GLY A 365 -6.86 -17.39 8.36
N GLN A 366 -8.11 -16.99 8.09
CA GLN A 366 -9.05 -17.70 7.22
C GLN A 366 -8.88 -17.37 5.72
N LEU A 367 -7.89 -16.54 5.35
CA LEU A 367 -7.61 -16.05 3.99
C LEU A 367 -8.74 -15.18 3.40
N GLN A 368 -9.61 -14.62 4.25
CA GLN A 368 -10.64 -13.65 3.89
C GLN A 368 -10.05 -12.24 3.86
N PHE A 369 -9.24 -11.99 2.83
CA PHE A 369 -8.38 -10.81 2.76
C PHE A 369 -9.13 -9.49 2.59
N LEU A 370 -10.26 -9.49 1.89
CA LEU A 370 -11.03 -8.26 1.64
C LEU A 370 -11.66 -7.75 2.93
N GLU A 371 -12.27 -8.66 3.68
CA GLU A 371 -12.86 -8.40 4.98
C GLU A 371 -11.77 -8.01 5.98
N ALA A 372 -10.68 -8.79 6.05
CA ALA A 372 -9.57 -8.50 6.96
C ALA A 372 -9.00 -7.08 6.75
N LYS A 373 -8.82 -6.68 5.47
CA LYS A 373 -8.35 -5.35 5.09
C LYS A 373 -9.25 -4.24 5.62
N GLU A 374 -10.56 -4.38 5.47
CA GLU A 374 -11.53 -3.40 5.93
C GLU A 374 -11.51 -3.27 7.46
N HIS A 375 -11.43 -4.40 8.17
CA HIS A 375 -11.34 -4.41 9.64
C HIS A 375 -10.04 -3.78 10.13
N PHE A 376 -8.90 -4.03 9.48
CA PHE A 376 -7.63 -3.37 9.82
C PHE A 376 -7.66 -1.86 9.58
N ARG A 377 -8.30 -1.40 8.51
CA ARG A 377 -8.48 0.03 8.23
C ARG A 377 -9.37 0.70 9.28
N LYS A 378 -10.56 0.15 9.55
CA LYS A 378 -11.47 0.69 10.58
C LYS A 378 -10.87 0.62 11.99
N GLY A 379 -10.13 -0.46 12.28
CA GLY A 379 -9.44 -0.68 13.54
C GLY A 379 -8.17 0.14 13.74
N GLN A 380 -7.70 0.87 12.71
CA GLN A 380 -6.43 1.62 12.73
C GLN A 380 -5.27 0.77 13.24
N LEU A 381 -5.10 -0.43 12.64
CA LEU A 381 -4.06 -1.36 13.04
C LEU A 381 -2.66 -0.73 12.85
N ASP A 382 -1.78 -0.90 13.83
CA ASP A 382 -0.35 -0.68 13.62
C ASP A 382 0.18 -1.74 12.66
N VAL A 383 0.53 -1.30 11.46
CA VAL A 383 0.95 -2.13 10.33
C VAL A 383 2.13 -3.05 10.68
N ARG A 384 2.96 -2.65 11.66
CA ARG A 384 4.10 -3.44 12.13
C ARG A 384 3.68 -4.75 12.80
N GLU A 385 2.46 -4.84 13.35
CA GLU A 385 1.89 -6.12 13.81
C GLU A 385 1.85 -7.14 12.67
N LEU A 386 1.32 -6.73 11.50
CA LEU A 386 1.28 -7.57 10.31
C LEU A 386 2.67 -7.85 9.75
N ILE A 387 3.54 -6.83 9.63
CA ILE A 387 4.91 -7.02 9.10
C ILE A 387 5.68 -8.00 9.99
N SER A 388 5.51 -7.93 11.32
CA SER A 388 6.19 -8.80 12.28
C SER A 388 5.84 -10.29 12.14
N LEU A 389 4.75 -10.63 11.44
CA LEU A 389 4.41 -12.03 11.13
C LEU A 389 5.34 -12.62 10.06
N TYR A 390 6.01 -11.79 9.26
CA TYR A 390 6.86 -12.20 8.16
C TYR A 390 8.31 -12.14 8.62
N PRO A 391 8.99 -13.29 8.75
CA PRO A 391 10.38 -13.30 9.19
C PRO A 391 11.26 -12.42 8.31
N LEU A 392 12.17 -11.66 8.93
CA LEU A 392 13.19 -10.81 8.28
C LEU A 392 12.66 -9.57 7.52
N LEU A 393 11.34 -9.33 7.48
CA LEU A 393 10.80 -8.11 6.84
C LEU A 393 10.93 -6.88 7.73
N LEU A 394 10.62 -7.00 9.02
CA LEU A 394 10.77 -5.89 9.96
C LEU A 394 12.27 -5.57 10.16
N PRO A 395 12.68 -4.30 10.06
CA PRO A 395 14.07 -3.90 10.29
C PRO A 395 14.56 -4.25 11.69
N ALA A 396 15.84 -4.61 11.82
CA ALA A 396 16.43 -4.96 13.12
C ALA A 396 16.50 -3.76 14.08
N SER A 397 16.51 -2.54 13.53
CA SER A 397 16.49 -1.28 14.28
C SER A 397 15.09 -0.84 14.74
N SER A 398 14.03 -1.53 14.33
CA SER A 398 12.66 -1.12 14.68
C SER A 398 12.41 -1.28 16.19
N PRO A 399 11.94 -0.25 16.90
CA PRO A 399 11.64 -0.32 18.34
C PRO A 399 10.33 -1.06 18.64
N PHE A 400 9.72 -1.70 17.63
CA PHE A 400 8.38 -2.27 17.70
C PHE A 400 8.32 -3.52 18.57
N THR A 401 7.35 -3.54 19.48
CA THR A 401 6.97 -4.72 20.26
C THR A 401 5.48 -4.99 20.07
N ARG A 402 5.11 -6.25 19.81
CA ARG A 402 3.71 -6.66 19.65
C ARG A 402 2.87 -6.28 20.87
N CYS A 403 1.61 -5.96 20.62
CA CYS A 403 0.65 -5.55 21.63
C CYS A 403 0.48 -6.58 22.74
N HIS A 404 0.26 -6.09 23.98
CA HIS A 404 -0.09 -6.92 25.12
C HIS A 404 -1.41 -6.45 25.75
N PRO A 405 -2.40 -7.33 25.98
CA PRO A 405 -2.49 -8.72 25.52
C PRO A 405 -2.44 -8.87 23.99
N PRO A 406 -2.06 -10.05 23.44
CA PRO A 406 -1.88 -10.25 22.00
C PRO A 406 -3.19 -10.08 21.21
N LEU A 407 -3.09 -9.59 19.97
CA LEU A 407 -4.23 -9.43 19.05
C LEU A 407 -4.57 -10.73 18.30
N HIS A 408 -3.61 -11.65 18.20
CA HIS A 408 -3.74 -12.92 17.51
C HIS A 408 -2.80 -13.98 18.13
N GLU A 409 -3.05 -15.25 17.82
CA GLU A 409 -2.25 -16.36 18.34
C GLU A 409 -1.06 -16.74 17.43
N PHE A 410 -0.99 -16.18 16.22
CA PHE A 410 0.07 -16.52 15.26
C PHE A 410 1.44 -16.05 15.72
N ALA A 411 2.41 -16.97 15.81
CA ALA A 411 3.81 -16.63 16.05
C ALA A 411 4.44 -15.99 14.81
N ASP A 412 4.33 -16.66 13.66
CA ASP A 412 4.82 -16.24 12.35
C ASP A 412 3.92 -16.77 11.22
N LEU A 413 4.25 -16.38 9.99
CA LEU A 413 3.52 -16.81 8.80
C LEU A 413 3.65 -18.31 8.53
N ASN A 414 4.74 -18.96 8.95
CA ASN A 414 4.90 -20.41 8.78
C ASN A 414 3.92 -21.19 9.66
N HIS A 415 3.71 -20.73 10.90
CA HIS A 415 2.69 -21.26 11.81
C HIS A 415 1.29 -21.08 11.23
N LEU A 416 0.99 -19.91 10.65
CA LEU A 416 -0.30 -19.66 10.02
C LEU A 416 -0.54 -20.54 8.78
N ALA A 417 0.47 -20.65 7.91
CA ALA A 417 0.36 -21.39 6.66
C ALA A 417 0.45 -22.91 6.87
N GLN A 418 0.86 -23.38 8.05
CA GLN A 418 1.11 -24.81 8.36
C GLN A 418 2.06 -25.47 7.34
N GLY A 419 3.04 -24.71 6.83
CA GLY A 419 4.00 -25.15 5.82
C GLY A 419 3.54 -25.06 4.36
N ASP A 420 2.33 -24.57 4.08
CA ASP A 420 1.79 -24.40 2.72
C ASP A 420 2.35 -23.14 2.04
N GLN A 421 3.16 -23.33 0.99
CA GLN A 421 3.80 -22.25 0.24
C GLN A 421 2.80 -21.38 -0.54
N ASP A 422 1.68 -21.94 -1.00
CA ASP A 422 0.66 -21.17 -1.74
C ASP A 422 -0.07 -20.21 -0.80
N LYS A 423 -0.35 -20.64 0.44
CA LYS A 423 -0.92 -19.76 1.47
C LYS A 423 0.05 -18.64 1.85
N VAL A 424 1.33 -18.95 2.01
CA VAL A 424 2.39 -17.94 2.23
C VAL A 424 2.40 -16.91 1.11
N LEU A 425 2.38 -17.34 -0.15
CA LEU A 425 2.38 -16.43 -1.30
C LEU A 425 1.13 -15.53 -1.32
N ARG A 426 -0.05 -16.09 -1.06
CA ARG A 426 -1.30 -15.31 -0.95
C ARG A 426 -1.24 -14.26 0.16
N CYS A 427 -0.70 -14.63 1.32
CA CYS A 427 -0.52 -13.69 2.42
C CYS A 427 0.51 -12.59 2.06
N LYS A 428 1.59 -12.92 1.36
CA LYS A 428 2.54 -11.89 0.90
C LYS A 428 1.91 -10.94 -0.12
N LYS A 429 1.10 -11.45 -1.07
CA LYS A 429 0.34 -10.63 -2.02
C LYS A 429 -0.65 -9.70 -1.31
N PHE A 430 -1.34 -10.21 -0.28
CA PHE A 430 -2.18 -9.38 0.58
C PHE A 430 -1.39 -8.27 1.25
N LEU A 431 -0.25 -8.60 1.88
CA LEU A 431 0.57 -7.62 2.57
C LEU A 431 1.05 -6.52 1.61
N ILE A 432 1.50 -6.89 0.41
CA ILE A 432 1.87 -5.92 -0.64
C ILE A 432 0.71 -4.96 -0.94
N SER A 433 -0.49 -5.49 -1.21
CA SER A 433 -1.66 -4.67 -1.52
C SER A 433 -2.06 -3.76 -0.35
N TYR A 434 -1.99 -4.28 0.88
CA TYR A 434 -2.35 -3.54 2.08
C TYR A 434 -1.35 -2.41 2.39
N LEU A 435 -0.05 -2.72 2.39
CA LEU A 435 1.02 -1.74 2.64
C LEU A 435 1.04 -0.64 1.59
N GLY A 436 0.84 -0.98 0.31
CA GLY A 436 0.79 0.02 -0.78
C GLY A 436 -0.32 1.05 -0.60
N GLU A 437 -1.50 0.63 -0.12
CA GLU A 437 -2.59 1.57 0.20
C GLU A 437 -2.30 2.38 1.47
N VAL A 438 -1.83 1.70 2.52
CA VAL A 438 -1.59 2.34 3.82
C VAL A 438 -0.46 3.38 3.73
N ARG A 439 0.53 3.20 2.84
CA ARG A 439 1.62 4.17 2.58
C ARG A 439 1.12 5.60 2.34
N SER A 440 -0.05 5.78 1.74
CA SER A 440 -0.64 7.11 1.45
C SER A 440 -1.51 7.68 2.58
N THR A 441 -1.73 6.92 3.65
CA THR A 441 -2.62 7.29 4.77
C THR A 441 -1.84 7.81 5.98
N GLU A 442 -2.50 8.64 6.81
CA GLU A 442 -1.90 9.22 8.02
C GLU A 442 -1.40 8.17 9.02
N THR A 443 -1.94 6.95 8.99
CA THR A 443 -1.49 5.83 9.83
C THR A 443 -0.07 5.37 9.51
N ALA A 444 0.46 5.65 8.31
CA ALA A 444 1.84 5.35 7.95
C ALA A 444 2.85 6.41 8.41
N ASN A 445 2.42 7.63 8.78
CA ASN A 445 3.34 8.73 9.11
C ASN A 445 4.25 8.43 10.31
N GLY A 446 3.87 7.52 11.20
CA GLY A 446 4.68 7.12 12.35
C GLY A 446 5.61 5.91 12.11
N CYS A 447 5.48 5.19 10.99
CA CYS A 447 6.22 3.96 10.72
C CYS A 447 6.64 3.81 9.24
N ARG A 448 6.81 4.93 8.53
CA ARG A 448 7.14 4.96 7.10
C ARG A 448 8.42 4.19 6.76
N GLU A 449 9.44 4.24 7.63
CA GLU A 449 10.69 3.49 7.44
C GLU A 449 10.47 1.97 7.42
N ASP A 450 9.68 1.46 8.36
CA ASP A 450 9.36 0.03 8.49
C ASP A 450 8.49 -0.43 7.30
N VAL A 451 7.50 0.36 6.90
CA VAL A 451 6.61 0.07 5.77
C VAL A 451 7.38 0.06 4.44
N ASP A 452 8.18 1.09 4.18
CA ASP A 452 8.93 1.25 2.94
C ASP A 452 9.99 0.15 2.79
N THR A 453 10.72 -0.15 3.87
CA THR A 453 11.71 -1.21 3.89
C THR A 453 11.07 -2.59 3.69
N ALA A 454 9.91 -2.85 4.32
CA ALA A 454 9.18 -4.11 4.13
C ALA A 454 8.62 -4.24 2.69
N LEU A 455 8.08 -3.17 2.11
CA LEU A 455 7.63 -3.13 0.71
C LEU A 455 8.79 -3.40 -0.25
N LEU A 456 9.93 -2.75 -0.07
CA LEU A 456 11.13 -2.97 -0.89
C LEU A 456 11.57 -4.44 -0.84
N LYS A 457 11.65 -5.03 0.36
CA LYS A 457 12.00 -6.45 0.54
C LYS A 457 11.00 -7.39 -0.17
N LEU A 458 9.71 -7.12 -0.05
CA LEU A 458 8.64 -7.90 -0.70
C LEU A 458 8.65 -7.77 -2.23
N TYR A 459 8.83 -6.55 -2.74
CA TYR A 459 8.88 -6.28 -4.18
C TYR A 459 10.10 -6.92 -4.84
N ALA A 460 11.26 -6.88 -4.17
CA ALA A 460 12.48 -7.51 -4.64
C ALA A 460 12.37 -9.05 -4.66
N GLU A 461 11.70 -9.65 -3.66
CA GLU A 461 11.51 -11.10 -3.60
C GLU A 461 10.52 -11.63 -4.65
N GLN A 462 9.48 -10.85 -5.00
CA GLN A 462 8.42 -11.27 -5.92
C GLN A 462 8.55 -10.72 -7.36
N ASP A 463 9.66 -10.06 -7.68
CA ASP A 463 9.85 -9.39 -8.98
C ASP A 463 8.68 -8.46 -9.35
N HIS A 464 8.21 -7.66 -8.39
CA HIS A 464 7.06 -6.79 -8.60
C HIS A 464 7.44 -5.53 -9.39
N ASP A 465 6.67 -5.20 -10.42
CA ASP A 465 6.84 -4.01 -11.28
C ASP A 465 7.01 -2.69 -10.51
N SER A 466 6.33 -2.52 -9.37
CA SER A 466 6.34 -1.29 -8.58
C SER A 466 7.60 -1.08 -7.74
N LEU A 467 8.59 -1.99 -7.79
CA LEU A 467 9.86 -1.82 -7.08
C LEU A 467 10.58 -0.53 -7.49
N LEU A 468 10.61 -0.25 -8.80
CA LEU A 468 11.29 0.92 -9.34
C LEU A 468 10.50 2.20 -9.05
N ASP A 469 9.17 2.13 -9.10
CA ASP A 469 8.30 3.26 -8.76
C ASP A 469 8.46 3.69 -7.30
N LEU A 470 8.58 2.71 -6.39
CA LEU A 470 8.82 2.95 -4.97
C LEU A 470 10.10 3.77 -4.75
N LEU A 471 11.20 3.34 -5.39
CA LEU A 471 12.52 3.96 -5.27
C LEU A 471 12.63 5.28 -6.04
N ALA A 472 11.85 5.47 -7.10
CA ALA A 472 11.77 6.75 -7.81
C ALA A 472 11.00 7.81 -7.00
N SER A 473 10.09 7.39 -6.13
CA SER A 473 9.32 8.27 -5.23
C SER A 473 10.08 8.60 -3.94
N ASP A 474 9.59 9.63 -3.21
CA ASP A 474 10.06 9.92 -1.85
C ASP A 474 9.86 8.69 -0.94
N ASN A 475 10.96 8.11 -0.46
CA ASN A 475 10.97 6.85 0.27
C ASN A 475 11.87 6.93 1.50
N ALA A 476 11.50 6.21 2.55
CA ALA A 476 12.21 6.16 3.83
C ALA A 476 12.91 4.80 4.05
N CYS A 477 13.37 4.15 2.97
CA CYS A 477 13.95 2.81 3.05
C CYS A 477 15.28 2.81 3.82
N LEU A 478 15.46 1.84 4.73
CA LEU A 478 16.68 1.69 5.51
C LEU A 478 17.77 0.95 4.71
N LEU A 479 18.93 1.56 4.51
CA LEU A 479 20.05 0.97 3.75
C LEU A 479 20.56 -0.34 4.36
N ALA A 480 20.77 -0.37 5.68
CA ALA A 480 21.40 -1.51 6.36
C ALA A 480 20.64 -2.82 6.14
N ASP A 481 19.31 -2.75 6.08
CA ASP A 481 18.41 -3.88 5.89
C ASP A 481 18.10 -4.15 4.41
N SER A 482 18.10 -3.11 3.57
CA SER A 482 17.70 -3.22 2.16
C SER A 482 18.83 -3.72 1.26
N VAL A 483 20.08 -3.34 1.54
CA VAL A 483 21.25 -3.70 0.71
C VAL A 483 21.45 -5.23 0.62
N PRO A 484 21.54 -5.99 1.74
CA PRO A 484 21.77 -7.43 1.66
C PRO A 484 20.61 -8.17 0.99
N TRP A 485 19.40 -7.61 1.08
CA TRP A 485 18.22 -8.20 0.47
C TRP A 485 18.22 -8.01 -1.05
N LEU A 486 18.49 -6.80 -1.54
CA LEU A 486 18.57 -6.54 -2.98
C LEU A 486 19.72 -7.31 -3.65
N GLU A 487 20.86 -7.46 -2.96
CA GLU A 487 21.98 -8.31 -3.44
C GLU A 487 21.57 -9.77 -3.56
N LYS A 488 20.86 -10.32 -2.56
CA LYS A 488 20.38 -11.71 -2.56
C LYS A 488 19.49 -12.03 -3.77
N TYR A 489 18.67 -11.09 -4.23
CA TYR A 489 17.77 -11.24 -5.38
C TYR A 489 18.33 -10.64 -6.68
N ASN A 490 19.63 -10.28 -6.71
CA ASN A 490 20.31 -9.69 -7.87
C ASN A 490 19.62 -8.44 -8.46
N LYS A 491 19.10 -7.55 -7.60
CA LYS A 491 18.44 -6.28 -7.96
C LYS A 491 19.39 -5.09 -7.77
N TYR A 492 20.50 -5.10 -8.50
CA TYR A 492 21.58 -4.13 -8.41
C TYR A 492 21.22 -2.73 -8.95
N PHE A 493 20.36 -2.63 -9.96
CA PHE A 493 19.87 -1.35 -10.49
C PHE A 493 19.03 -0.64 -9.44
N ALA A 494 18.08 -1.36 -8.84
CA ALA A 494 17.26 -0.89 -7.72
C ALA A 494 18.13 -0.50 -6.52
N LEU A 495 19.18 -1.28 -6.22
CA LEU A 495 20.15 -0.94 -5.18
C LEU A 495 20.90 0.37 -5.48
N GLY A 496 21.27 0.61 -6.74
CA GLY A 496 21.88 1.90 -7.11
C GLY A 496 20.91 3.08 -6.98
N LEU A 497 19.62 2.89 -7.30
CA LEU A 497 18.60 3.91 -7.05
C LEU A 497 18.48 4.24 -5.56
N LEU A 498 18.47 3.20 -4.72
CA LEU A 498 18.44 3.35 -3.26
C LEU A 498 19.66 4.14 -2.75
N TYR A 499 20.87 3.84 -3.24
CA TYR A 499 22.06 4.62 -2.89
C TYR A 499 21.92 6.09 -3.28
N ARG A 500 21.34 6.38 -4.45
CA ARG A 500 21.09 7.76 -4.91
C ARG A 500 20.07 8.49 -4.04
N CYS A 501 18.97 7.84 -3.65
CA CYS A 501 17.98 8.41 -2.72
C CYS A 501 18.60 8.85 -1.39
N ASN A 502 19.67 8.17 -0.95
CA ASN A 502 20.36 8.46 0.29
C ASN A 502 21.62 9.33 0.11
N GLY A 503 21.78 9.96 -1.07
CA GLY A 503 22.88 10.89 -1.36
C GLY A 503 24.24 10.22 -1.60
N GLN A 504 24.29 8.90 -1.83
CA GLN A 504 25.51 8.14 -2.11
C GLN A 504 25.71 7.90 -3.62
N ASP A 505 25.77 8.98 -4.40
CA ASP A 505 25.89 8.94 -5.86
C ASP A 505 27.13 8.16 -6.35
N SER A 506 28.23 8.26 -5.60
CA SER A 506 29.47 7.55 -5.93
C SER A 506 29.33 6.03 -5.86
N ALA A 507 28.61 5.51 -4.86
CA ALA A 507 28.34 4.09 -4.70
C ALA A 507 27.33 3.60 -5.75
N ALA A 508 26.30 4.41 -6.05
CA ALA A 508 25.31 4.12 -7.09
C ALA A 508 25.97 3.96 -8.47
N LEU A 509 26.80 4.93 -8.87
CA LEU A 509 27.50 4.89 -10.16
C LEU A 509 28.48 3.72 -10.25
N GLN A 510 29.26 3.45 -9.19
CA GLN A 510 30.15 2.29 -9.17
C GLN A 510 29.40 0.98 -9.38
N LEU A 511 28.24 0.83 -8.74
CA LEU A 511 27.42 -0.37 -8.86
C LEU A 511 26.84 -0.51 -10.28
N TRP A 512 26.24 0.55 -10.82
CA TRP A 512 25.67 0.51 -12.17
C TRP A 512 26.72 0.28 -13.26
N ILE A 513 27.93 0.82 -13.09
CA ILE A 513 29.05 0.58 -14.01
C ILE A 513 29.45 -0.90 -14.00
N ARG A 514 29.57 -1.52 -12.81
CA ARG A 514 29.85 -2.96 -12.69
C ARG A 514 28.77 -3.82 -13.34
N VAL A 515 27.50 -3.45 -13.19
CA VAL A 515 26.38 -4.13 -13.88
C VAL A 515 26.51 -3.96 -15.39
N ALA A 516 26.75 -2.73 -15.86
CA ALA A 516 26.91 -2.46 -17.28
C ALA A 516 28.12 -3.21 -17.87
N ASP A 517 29.25 -3.29 -17.16
CA ASP A 517 30.48 -4.00 -17.58
C ASP A 517 30.32 -5.53 -17.59
N GLY A 518 29.20 -6.03 -17.06
CA GLY A 518 28.88 -7.45 -17.00
C GLY A 518 29.48 -8.18 -15.80
N ASP A 519 30.11 -7.45 -14.86
CA ASP A 519 30.61 -8.02 -13.60
C ASP A 519 29.47 -8.48 -12.70
N LEU A 520 28.30 -7.85 -12.82
CA LEU A 520 27.08 -8.18 -12.11
C LEU A 520 25.93 -8.37 -13.10
N GLN A 521 25.14 -9.43 -12.92
CA GLN A 521 23.97 -9.68 -13.75
C GLN A 521 22.73 -9.05 -13.13
N ASP A 522 22.08 -8.16 -13.88
CA ASP A 522 20.80 -7.58 -13.53
C ASP A 522 19.91 -7.50 -14.77
N SER A 523 18.71 -8.07 -14.67
CA SER A 523 17.72 -8.09 -15.76
C SER A 523 16.63 -7.02 -15.62
N THR A 524 16.70 -6.14 -14.62
CA THR A 524 15.66 -5.16 -14.32
C THR A 524 15.55 -4.05 -15.36
N ARG A 525 16.64 -3.74 -16.09
CA ARG A 525 16.63 -2.64 -17.07
C ARG A 525 17.60 -2.88 -18.23
N SER A 526 17.10 -2.75 -19.47
CA SER A 526 17.88 -2.94 -20.70
C SER A 526 18.64 -1.68 -21.16
N ASP A 527 18.16 -0.49 -20.80
CA ASP A 527 18.72 0.83 -21.17
C ASP A 527 19.63 1.42 -20.08
N LEU A 528 20.21 0.56 -19.23
CA LEU A 528 21.07 0.98 -18.10
C LEU A 528 22.18 1.95 -18.51
N TYR A 529 22.79 1.73 -19.68
CA TYR A 529 23.85 2.60 -20.19
C TYR A 529 23.36 4.04 -20.45
N GLU A 530 22.21 4.21 -21.11
CA GLU A 530 21.64 5.53 -21.38
C GLU A 530 21.28 6.24 -20.08
N TYR A 531 20.72 5.48 -19.14
CA TYR A 531 20.39 5.97 -17.81
C TYR A 531 21.62 6.47 -17.03
N ILE A 532 22.73 5.70 -17.01
CA ILE A 532 23.96 6.13 -16.35
C ILE A 532 24.46 7.45 -16.94
N VAL A 533 24.40 7.60 -18.27
CA VAL A 533 24.84 8.83 -18.95
C VAL A 533 23.95 10.02 -18.59
N ASP A 534 22.63 9.85 -18.55
CA ASP A 534 21.70 10.90 -18.12
C ASP A 534 21.91 11.29 -16.65
N VAL A 535 22.24 10.32 -15.78
CA VAL A 535 22.58 10.59 -14.39
C VAL A 535 23.91 11.33 -14.26
N LEU A 536 24.93 10.95 -15.03
CA LEU A 536 26.19 11.69 -15.09
C LEU A 536 25.96 13.12 -15.60
N GLY A 537 25.06 13.34 -16.55
CA GLY A 537 24.73 14.67 -17.06
C GLY A 537 23.92 15.55 -16.10
N SER A 538 23.16 14.94 -15.20
CA SER A 538 22.42 15.66 -14.15
C SER A 538 23.17 15.72 -12.81
N CYS A 539 24.34 15.08 -12.70
CA CYS A 539 25.11 15.00 -11.46
C CYS A 539 25.79 16.35 -11.14
N SER A 540 25.67 16.80 -9.89
CA SER A 540 26.32 18.03 -9.43
C SER A 540 27.81 17.86 -9.11
N SER A 541 28.30 16.63 -8.93
CA SER A 541 29.70 16.38 -8.55
C SER A 541 30.61 16.20 -9.77
N LEU A 542 31.49 17.18 -9.97
CA LEU A 542 32.43 17.22 -11.10
C LEU A 542 33.42 16.05 -11.07
N ASP A 543 33.87 15.65 -9.88
CA ASP A 543 34.85 14.57 -9.71
C ASP A 543 34.33 13.20 -10.20
N LEU A 544 33.03 12.93 -10.01
CA LEU A 544 32.42 11.68 -10.50
C LEU A 544 32.24 11.71 -12.02
N VAL A 545 31.82 12.86 -12.58
CA VAL A 545 31.73 13.04 -14.03
C VAL A 545 33.09 12.82 -14.67
N TRP A 546 34.16 13.42 -14.12
CA TRP A 546 35.53 13.25 -14.61
C TRP A 546 36.00 11.80 -14.54
N LYS A 547 35.73 11.12 -13.43
CA LYS A 547 36.16 9.72 -13.22
C LYS A 547 35.50 8.75 -14.20
N TYR A 548 34.23 8.98 -14.55
CA TYR A 548 33.42 8.03 -15.32
C TYR A 548 33.17 8.45 -16.78
N ALA A 549 33.58 9.65 -17.19
CA ALA A 549 33.46 10.10 -18.57
C ALA A 549 34.30 9.28 -19.56
N ASP A 550 35.52 8.88 -19.18
CA ASP A 550 36.37 8.01 -20.01
C ASP A 550 35.74 6.62 -20.18
N TRP A 551 35.11 6.09 -19.13
CA TRP A 551 34.35 4.84 -19.21
C TRP A 551 33.18 4.95 -20.19
N ALA A 552 32.38 6.03 -20.11
CA ALA A 552 31.24 6.23 -21.01
C ALA A 552 31.72 6.33 -22.47
N LEU A 553 32.80 7.07 -22.74
CA LEU A 553 33.35 7.25 -24.08
C LEU A 553 33.88 5.95 -24.72
N ARG A 554 34.47 5.05 -23.91
CA ARG A 554 35.00 3.77 -24.42
C ARG A 554 33.92 2.75 -24.74
N LYS A 555 32.77 2.84 -24.08
CA LYS A 555 31.76 1.78 -24.09
C LYS A 555 30.77 1.88 -25.25
N ASP A 556 30.35 3.07 -25.62
CA ASP A 556 29.56 3.28 -26.85
C ASP A 556 30.10 4.49 -27.63
N PRO A 557 31.07 4.27 -28.54
CA PRO A 557 31.69 5.34 -29.32
C PRO A 557 30.82 5.82 -30.49
N THR A 558 29.55 5.42 -30.61
CA THR A 558 28.77 5.60 -31.86
C THR A 558 27.62 6.60 -31.80
N LYS A 559 27.21 7.05 -30.61
CA LYS A 559 26.03 7.93 -30.47
C LYS A 559 26.41 9.41 -30.33
N GLU A 560 26.11 10.19 -31.38
CA GLU A 560 26.41 11.63 -31.49
C GLU A 560 25.82 12.49 -30.35
N LYS A 561 24.63 12.12 -29.86
CA LYS A 561 23.94 12.84 -28.77
C LYS A 561 24.77 12.89 -27.49
N PHE A 562 25.48 11.81 -27.17
CA PHE A 562 26.21 11.69 -25.91
C PHE A 562 27.52 12.47 -25.92
N HIS A 563 28.27 12.41 -27.01
CA HIS A 563 29.46 13.25 -27.18
C HIS A 563 29.09 14.75 -27.19
N THR A 564 27.95 15.12 -27.79
CA THR A 564 27.45 16.50 -27.75
C THR A 564 27.08 16.91 -26.32
N HIS A 565 26.33 16.10 -25.59
CA HIS A 565 25.92 16.42 -24.21
C HIS A 565 27.12 16.47 -23.26
N LEU A 566 28.06 15.52 -23.38
CA LEU A 566 29.29 15.50 -22.59
C LEU A 566 30.18 16.71 -22.88
N ALA A 567 30.33 17.11 -24.16
CA ALA A 567 31.06 18.32 -24.53
C ALA A 567 30.40 19.60 -23.97
N MET A 568 29.07 19.64 -23.94
CA MET A 568 28.30 20.74 -23.36
C MET A 568 28.48 20.82 -21.84
N LEU A 569 28.48 19.68 -21.14
CA LEU A 569 28.77 19.62 -19.71
C LEU A 569 30.19 20.10 -19.42
N TYR A 570 31.20 19.59 -20.13
CA TYR A 570 32.58 20.08 -19.97
C TYR A 570 32.68 21.59 -20.24
N LEU A 571 31.97 22.12 -21.23
CA LEU A 571 31.92 23.55 -21.49
C LEU A 571 31.28 24.33 -20.32
N GLU A 572 30.11 23.92 -19.84
CA GLU A 572 29.41 24.57 -18.73
C GLU A 572 30.20 24.52 -17.41
N THR A 573 30.93 23.43 -17.17
CA THR A 573 31.82 23.29 -16.01
C THR A 573 33.02 24.24 -16.10
N VAL A 574 33.63 24.40 -17.28
CA VAL A 574 34.70 25.38 -17.47
C VAL A 574 34.16 26.81 -17.30
N LEU A 575 32.99 27.12 -17.84
CA LEU A 575 32.35 28.43 -17.70
C LEU A 575 31.98 28.76 -16.25
N SER A 576 31.42 27.79 -15.50
CA SER A 576 31.10 27.97 -14.08
C SER A 576 32.36 28.17 -13.23
N LEU A 577 33.42 27.38 -13.46
CA LEU A 577 34.70 27.53 -12.77
C LEU A 577 35.37 28.88 -13.07
N LEU A 578 35.22 29.41 -14.29
CA LEU A 578 35.71 30.75 -14.67
C LEU A 578 34.91 31.89 -14.02
N SER A 579 33.68 31.63 -13.56
CA SER A 579 32.81 32.65 -12.93
C SER A 579 32.90 32.71 -11.40
N MET A 580 33.47 31.69 -10.75
CA MET A 580 33.62 31.62 -9.29
C MET A 580 34.94 32.25 -8.82
N SER A 581 34.91 33.01 -7.72
CA SER A 581 36.12 33.57 -7.07
C SER A 581 36.24 33.00 -5.64
N PRO A 582 37.40 32.48 -5.18
CA PRO A 582 38.70 32.34 -5.86
C PRO A 582 38.74 31.16 -6.84
N THR A 583 39.45 31.34 -7.95
CA THR A 583 39.65 30.35 -9.02
C THR A 583 40.73 29.33 -8.63
N ASP A 584 40.35 28.06 -8.49
CA ASP A 584 41.30 26.93 -8.48
C ASP A 584 41.88 26.77 -9.90
N GLU A 585 42.99 27.46 -10.19
CA GLU A 585 43.64 27.43 -11.51
C GLU A 585 43.97 26.00 -11.99
N GLU A 586 44.36 25.11 -11.06
CA GLU A 586 44.64 23.70 -11.39
C GLU A 586 43.41 22.95 -11.91
N LYS A 587 42.22 23.22 -11.33
CA LYS A 587 40.97 22.58 -11.77
C LYS A 587 40.53 23.12 -13.12
N ILE A 588 40.73 24.42 -13.37
CA ILE A 588 40.44 25.05 -14.66
C ILE A 588 41.37 24.48 -15.75
N CYS A 589 42.67 24.37 -15.48
CA CYS A 589 43.63 23.77 -16.42
C CYS A 589 43.24 22.34 -16.77
N ARG A 590 42.97 21.49 -15.77
CA ARG A 590 42.55 20.10 -16.01
C ARG A 590 41.24 20.01 -16.79
N ALA A 591 40.23 20.81 -16.44
CA ALA A 591 38.95 20.81 -17.14
C ALA A 591 39.09 21.25 -18.61
N ARG A 592 39.94 22.26 -18.88
CA ARG A 592 40.25 22.71 -20.24
C ARG A 592 40.99 21.67 -21.06
N GLU A 593 42.01 21.02 -20.48
CA GLU A 593 42.75 19.94 -21.15
C GLU A 593 41.82 18.77 -21.53
N MET A 594 40.89 18.40 -20.65
CA MET A 594 39.91 17.35 -20.91
C MET A 594 38.91 17.74 -22.01
N LEU A 595 38.41 18.98 -21.98
CA LEU A 595 37.55 19.49 -23.05
C LEU A 595 38.29 19.48 -24.40
N GLN A 596 39.55 19.94 -24.43
CA GLN A 596 40.37 19.91 -25.64
C GLN A 596 40.64 18.49 -26.13
N ALA A 597 40.91 17.55 -25.23
CA ALA A 597 41.10 16.14 -25.58
C ALA A 597 39.84 15.54 -26.21
N LEU A 598 38.66 15.82 -25.63
CA LEU A 598 37.37 15.36 -26.17
C LEU A 598 37.09 15.96 -27.56
N LEU A 599 37.27 17.27 -27.73
CA LEU A 599 37.04 17.98 -29.00
C LEU A 599 38.02 17.53 -30.09
N ARG A 600 39.27 17.21 -29.74
CA ARG A 600 40.26 16.70 -30.71
C ARG A 600 40.02 15.25 -31.07
N GLY A 601 39.64 14.42 -30.10
CA GLY A 601 39.52 12.96 -30.24
C GLY A 601 38.21 12.49 -30.85
N SER A 602 37.07 13.12 -30.54
CA SER A 602 35.77 12.73 -31.10
C SER A 602 35.43 13.53 -32.36
N ASN A 603 34.70 12.91 -33.29
CA ASN A 603 34.08 13.56 -34.45
C ASN A 603 32.56 13.54 -34.38
N LEU A 604 31.98 12.99 -33.32
CA LEU A 604 30.55 12.69 -33.22
C LEU A 604 29.85 13.68 -32.31
N TYR A 605 30.01 14.99 -32.53
CA TYR A 605 29.29 16.00 -31.74
C TYR A 605 28.83 17.18 -32.61
N HIS A 606 27.77 17.86 -32.18
CA HIS A 606 27.22 19.01 -32.89
C HIS A 606 28.03 20.29 -32.63
N ALA A 607 29.08 20.50 -33.44
CA ALA A 607 30.03 21.61 -33.28
C ALA A 607 29.38 23.00 -33.30
N GLN A 608 28.29 23.17 -34.04
CA GLN A 608 27.60 24.46 -34.20
C GLN A 608 26.87 24.91 -32.92
N SER A 609 26.31 23.97 -32.14
CA SER A 609 25.67 24.27 -30.85
C SER A 609 26.68 24.67 -29.78
N LEU A 610 27.87 24.03 -29.79
CA LEU A 610 28.96 24.36 -28.87
C LEU A 610 29.53 25.75 -29.18
N LEU A 611 29.75 26.07 -30.45
CA LEU A 611 30.22 27.39 -30.87
C LEU A 611 29.27 28.52 -30.46
N GLY A 612 27.96 28.35 -30.65
CA GLY A 612 26.98 29.37 -30.27
C GLY A 612 27.00 29.74 -28.77
N LYS A 613 27.36 28.80 -27.88
CA LYS A 613 27.57 29.11 -26.45
C LYS A 613 28.93 29.74 -26.14
N MET A 614 29.94 29.50 -26.98
CA MET A 614 31.32 29.95 -26.80
C MET A 614 31.62 31.31 -27.45
N GLU A 615 30.78 31.79 -28.37
CA GLU A 615 30.97 33.04 -29.12
C GLU A 615 31.15 34.27 -28.21
N ASN A 616 30.57 34.26 -27.01
CA ASN A 616 30.63 35.38 -26.07
C ASN A 616 31.76 35.27 -25.02
N CYS A 617 32.64 34.26 -25.10
CA CYS A 617 33.68 34.00 -24.10
C CYS A 617 35.09 34.24 -24.67
N GLU A 618 35.80 35.24 -24.16
CA GLU A 618 37.16 35.60 -24.61
C GLU A 618 38.25 34.60 -24.15
N HIS A 619 37.97 33.75 -23.16
CA HIS A 619 38.98 32.85 -22.57
C HIS A 619 39.14 31.48 -23.28
N LEU A 620 38.22 31.11 -24.18
CA LEU A 620 38.15 29.77 -24.80
C LEU A 620 38.53 29.76 -26.29
N LEU A 621 39.55 30.53 -26.66
CA LEU A 621 39.95 30.72 -28.06
C LEU A 621 40.53 29.45 -28.72
N LEU A 622 41.26 28.62 -27.97
CA LEU A 622 41.88 27.39 -28.51
C LEU A 622 40.81 26.31 -28.79
N GLU A 623 39.83 26.21 -27.91
CA GLU A 623 38.68 25.33 -28.05
C GLU A 623 37.78 25.78 -29.23
N ARG A 624 37.56 27.09 -29.39
CA ARG A 624 36.88 27.67 -30.57
C ARG A 624 37.61 27.37 -31.87
N ALA A 625 38.93 27.54 -31.92
CA ALA A 625 39.72 27.22 -33.10
C ALA A 625 39.63 25.73 -33.48
N THR A 626 39.59 24.84 -32.49
CA THR A 626 39.41 23.40 -32.70
C THR A 626 38.02 23.11 -33.31
N LEU A 627 36.96 23.77 -32.82
CA LEU A 627 35.59 23.63 -33.36
C LEU A 627 35.44 24.17 -34.79
N TYR A 628 35.97 25.35 -35.10
CA TYR A 628 35.98 25.88 -36.47
C TYR A 628 36.73 24.94 -37.43
N GLY A 629 37.78 24.27 -36.96
CA GLY A 629 38.46 23.26 -37.76
C GLY A 629 37.65 22.01 -38.06
N LYS A 630 36.74 21.61 -37.16
CA LYS A 630 35.80 20.51 -37.44
C LYS A 630 34.68 20.92 -38.40
N LEU A 631 34.30 22.20 -38.42
CA LEU A 631 33.35 22.77 -39.38
C LEU A 631 33.96 23.08 -40.76
N GLU A 632 35.24 22.73 -40.98
CA GLU A 632 36.00 23.05 -42.20
C GLU A 632 36.21 24.55 -42.48
N GLU A 633 35.89 25.42 -41.51
CA GLU A 633 36.17 26.87 -41.55
C GLU A 633 37.61 27.15 -41.07
N HIS A 634 38.58 26.60 -41.80
CA HIS A 634 40.00 26.64 -41.43
C HIS A 634 40.59 28.06 -41.43
N ASP A 635 40.05 28.95 -42.26
CA ASP A 635 40.40 30.37 -42.34
C ASP A 635 40.13 31.08 -41.00
N LYS A 636 38.92 30.94 -40.44
CA LYS A 636 38.57 31.51 -39.13
C LYS A 636 39.37 30.86 -38.00
N ALA A 637 39.55 29.54 -38.03
CA ALA A 637 40.31 28.81 -37.02
C ALA A 637 41.78 29.27 -36.93
N LEU A 638 42.45 29.39 -38.08
CA LEU A 638 43.83 29.84 -38.15
C LEU A 638 43.94 31.33 -37.84
N HIS A 639 42.98 32.15 -38.28
CA HIS A 639 42.96 33.58 -37.94
C HIS A 639 42.86 33.79 -36.42
N LEU A 640 42.02 33.03 -35.71
CA LEU A 640 41.94 33.06 -34.24
C LEU A 640 43.26 32.67 -33.57
N LEU A 641 43.92 31.60 -34.04
CA LEU A 641 45.19 31.14 -33.46
C LEU A 641 46.34 32.14 -33.69
N VAL A 642 46.37 32.76 -34.86
CA VAL A 642 47.46 33.63 -35.30
C VAL A 642 47.29 35.08 -34.83
N HIS A 643 46.10 35.66 -35.00
CA HIS A 643 45.88 37.08 -34.70
C HIS A 643 45.39 37.34 -33.28
N GLU A 644 44.52 36.48 -32.73
CA GLU A 644 43.96 36.68 -31.38
C GLU A 644 44.83 36.01 -30.31
N LEU A 645 45.22 34.74 -30.49
CA LEU A 645 46.05 34.00 -29.52
C LEU A 645 47.56 34.24 -29.68
N ARG A 646 48.02 34.64 -30.87
CA ARG A 646 49.45 34.78 -31.24
C ARG A 646 50.31 33.54 -30.91
N ASP A 647 49.70 32.35 -30.97
CA ASP A 647 50.37 31.07 -30.70
C ASP A 647 50.69 30.34 -32.01
N PHE A 648 51.85 30.68 -32.58
CA PHE A 648 52.34 30.11 -33.84
C PHE A 648 52.59 28.60 -33.77
N PRO A 649 53.20 28.05 -32.69
CA PRO A 649 53.29 26.60 -32.51
C PRO A 649 51.94 25.87 -32.54
N SER A 650 50.91 26.42 -31.88
CA SER A 650 49.57 25.83 -31.90
C SER A 650 48.91 25.89 -33.27
N ALA A 651 49.18 26.93 -34.07
CA ALA A 651 48.72 27.03 -35.45
C ALA A 651 49.36 25.96 -36.35
N GLU A 652 50.66 25.71 -36.20
CA GLU A 652 51.36 24.61 -36.89
C GLU A 652 50.81 23.24 -36.48
N ALA A 653 50.62 23.02 -35.17
CA ALA A 653 50.05 21.79 -34.62
C ALA A 653 48.63 21.54 -35.11
N TYR A 654 47.82 22.59 -35.26
CA TYR A 654 46.48 22.51 -35.85
C TYR A 654 46.53 22.03 -37.30
N CYS A 655 47.41 22.58 -38.14
CA CYS A 655 47.55 22.14 -39.53
C CYS A 655 47.97 20.66 -39.63
N VAL A 656 48.83 20.19 -38.71
CA VAL A 656 49.20 18.77 -38.63
C VAL A 656 48.03 17.90 -38.19
N TRP A 657 47.29 18.31 -37.16
CA TRP A 657 46.13 17.60 -36.65
C TRP A 657 45.01 17.50 -37.70
N ALA A 658 44.61 18.62 -38.30
CA ALA A 658 43.54 18.67 -39.31
C ALA A 658 43.88 17.87 -40.58
N SER A 659 45.17 17.67 -40.87
CA SER A 659 45.63 16.90 -42.03
C SER A 659 45.97 15.44 -41.72
N SER A 660 45.90 14.98 -40.47
CA SER A 660 46.38 13.65 -40.05
C SER A 660 45.66 12.47 -40.71
N SER A 661 44.40 12.66 -41.12
CA SER A 661 43.57 11.61 -41.76
C SER A 661 43.26 11.88 -43.24
N ARG A 662 43.96 12.85 -43.87
CA ARG A 662 43.67 13.33 -45.24
C ARG A 662 44.92 13.31 -46.11
N ASP A 663 44.71 13.46 -47.42
CA ASP A 663 45.79 13.39 -48.43
C ASP A 663 46.83 14.50 -48.27
N SER A 664 48.05 14.23 -48.76
CA SER A 664 49.16 15.19 -48.80
C SER A 664 48.78 16.52 -49.50
N ALA A 665 47.89 16.49 -50.50
CA ALA A 665 47.39 17.69 -51.17
C ALA A 665 46.50 18.57 -50.28
N TYR A 666 45.75 17.97 -49.35
CA TYR A 666 44.94 18.69 -48.37
C TYR A 666 45.83 19.34 -47.30
N ARG A 667 46.83 18.59 -46.80
CA ARG A 667 47.88 19.14 -45.92
C ARG A 667 48.56 20.34 -46.56
N GLN A 668 48.96 20.20 -47.81
CA GLN A 668 49.56 21.29 -48.57
C GLN A 668 48.66 22.53 -48.61
N ARG A 669 47.35 22.40 -48.90
CA ARG A 669 46.43 23.55 -48.93
C ARG A 669 46.35 24.28 -47.58
N LEU A 670 46.28 23.55 -46.45
CA LEU A 670 46.23 24.16 -45.12
C LEU A 670 47.51 24.93 -44.78
N PHE A 671 48.69 24.38 -45.08
CA PHE A 671 49.95 25.09 -44.87
C PHE A 671 50.09 26.33 -45.76
N HIS A 672 49.55 26.31 -46.99
CA HIS A 672 49.48 27.52 -47.83
C HIS A 672 48.50 28.55 -47.29
N LEU A 673 47.38 28.13 -46.69
CA LEU A 673 46.44 29.02 -46.02
C LEU A 673 47.08 29.69 -44.79
N LEU A 674 47.77 28.91 -43.95
CA LEU A 674 48.51 29.43 -42.80
C LEU A 674 49.59 30.44 -43.23
N LEU A 675 50.36 30.11 -44.28
CA LEU A 675 51.34 31.02 -44.85
C LEU A 675 50.67 32.28 -45.42
N GLY A 676 49.53 32.15 -46.07
CA GLY A 676 48.72 33.30 -46.52
C GLY A 676 48.33 34.20 -45.35
N ILE A 677 47.83 33.64 -44.25
CA ILE A 677 47.44 34.39 -43.05
C ILE A 677 48.65 35.06 -42.38
N TYR A 678 49.83 34.41 -42.35
CA TYR A 678 51.05 35.07 -41.84
C TYR A 678 51.55 36.22 -42.73
N LEU A 679 51.27 36.16 -44.04
CA LEU A 679 51.69 37.18 -45.01
C LEU A 679 50.65 38.29 -45.18
N ASP A 680 49.36 38.01 -44.95
CA ASP A 680 48.27 38.97 -44.88
C ASP A 680 48.34 39.74 -43.56
N GLY A 681 49.26 40.71 -43.52
CA GLY A 681 49.49 41.52 -42.33
C GLY A 681 48.34 42.47 -41.93
N ASN A 682 47.15 42.41 -42.55
CA ASN A 682 46.03 43.26 -42.15
C ASN A 682 44.66 42.91 -42.81
N PRO A 683 43.72 42.26 -42.12
CA PRO A 683 42.33 42.19 -42.60
C PRO A 683 41.44 43.33 -42.10
N ALA A 684 41.85 44.10 -41.07
CA ALA A 684 41.07 45.23 -40.56
C ALA A 684 42.02 46.36 -40.16
N GLY A 685 41.99 47.48 -40.90
CA GLY A 685 42.93 48.63 -40.81
C GLY A 685 43.04 49.29 -39.43
N ASN A 686 43.62 48.57 -38.46
CA ASN A 686 43.81 49.01 -37.09
C ASN A 686 45.29 49.40 -36.89
N PRO A 687 45.60 50.68 -36.59
CA PRO A 687 46.98 51.20 -36.56
C PRO A 687 47.86 50.60 -35.45
N GLN A 688 47.29 49.87 -34.49
CA GLN A 688 48.01 49.27 -33.36
C GLN A 688 48.62 47.89 -33.68
N ALA A 689 48.27 47.27 -34.82
CA ALA A 689 48.84 45.98 -35.23
C ALA A 689 50.25 46.08 -35.88
N ALA A 690 50.72 47.28 -36.19
CA ALA A 690 52.01 47.50 -36.85
C ALA A 690 53.22 47.02 -36.03
N ALA A 691 53.10 46.90 -34.71
CA ALA A 691 54.17 46.38 -33.85
C ALA A 691 54.39 44.86 -33.97
N GLY A 692 53.42 44.11 -34.52
CA GLY A 692 53.48 42.64 -34.65
C GLY A 692 53.78 42.11 -36.06
N SER A 693 53.97 42.98 -37.07
CA SER A 693 54.24 42.52 -38.44
C SER A 693 55.61 41.84 -38.58
N GLY A 694 56.57 42.21 -37.72
CA GLY A 694 57.88 41.57 -37.65
C GLY A 694 57.79 40.12 -37.15
N ASP A 695 56.98 39.86 -36.13
CA ASP A 695 56.82 38.51 -35.55
C ASP A 695 56.10 37.57 -36.52
N LEU A 696 55.09 38.06 -37.25
CA LEU A 696 54.40 37.30 -38.29
C LEU A 696 55.31 36.97 -39.48
N ALA A 697 56.15 37.93 -39.91
CA ALA A 697 57.14 37.68 -40.95
C ALA A 697 58.20 36.64 -40.51
N MET A 698 58.65 36.70 -39.25
CA MET A 698 59.57 35.71 -38.70
C MET A 698 58.91 34.33 -38.57
N ALA A 699 57.67 34.25 -38.12
CA ALA A 699 56.90 33.00 -38.07
C ALA A 699 56.68 32.40 -39.47
N ALA A 700 56.42 33.22 -40.49
CA ALA A 700 56.32 32.78 -41.88
C ALA A 700 57.65 32.21 -42.42
N VAL A 701 58.77 32.88 -42.12
CA VAL A 701 60.11 32.39 -42.49
C VAL A 701 60.43 31.08 -41.77
N ASP A 702 60.12 30.98 -40.48
CA ASP A 702 60.31 29.77 -39.68
C ASP A 702 59.44 28.61 -40.19
N LEU A 703 58.18 28.87 -40.52
CA LEU A 703 57.26 27.88 -41.10
C LEU A 703 57.79 27.33 -42.43
N LEU A 704 58.25 28.20 -43.34
CA LEU A 704 58.88 27.82 -44.61
C LEU A 704 60.14 27.00 -44.39
N ASN A 705 60.92 27.34 -43.36
CA ASN A 705 62.16 26.65 -43.05
C ASN A 705 61.98 25.33 -42.27
N ARG A 706 60.89 25.15 -41.52
CA ARG A 706 60.59 23.90 -40.80
C ARG A 706 59.83 22.90 -41.67
N HIS A 707 58.83 23.37 -42.42
CA HIS A 707 57.91 22.54 -43.19
C HIS A 707 58.08 22.67 -44.72
N GLY A 708 59.28 23.05 -45.18
CA GLY A 708 59.56 23.33 -46.60
C GLY A 708 59.21 22.22 -47.60
N GLU A 709 59.16 20.96 -47.18
CA GLU A 709 58.79 19.81 -48.03
C GLU A 709 57.30 19.74 -48.35
N VAL A 710 56.45 20.36 -47.53
CA VAL A 710 54.99 20.33 -47.67
C VAL A 710 54.51 21.40 -48.68
N PHE A 711 55.32 22.43 -48.92
CA PHE A 711 54.95 23.57 -49.75
C PHE A 711 55.17 23.32 -51.25
N ASP A 712 54.31 23.92 -52.08
CA ASP A 712 54.59 24.07 -53.51
C ASP A 712 55.49 25.29 -53.68
N ALA A 713 56.75 25.04 -54.05
CA ALA A 713 57.74 26.08 -54.25
C ALA A 713 57.28 27.18 -55.24
N VAL A 714 56.53 26.80 -56.28
CA VAL A 714 56.06 27.75 -57.30
C VAL A 714 54.96 28.65 -56.74
N ARG A 715 54.05 28.08 -55.95
CA ARG A 715 52.97 28.85 -55.30
C ARG A 715 53.50 29.75 -54.20
N VAL A 716 54.44 29.26 -53.38
CA VAL A 716 55.09 30.08 -52.34
C VAL A 716 55.80 31.28 -52.96
N LEU A 717 56.58 31.09 -54.04
CA LEU A 717 57.26 32.20 -54.72
C LEU A 717 56.32 33.29 -55.24
N ARG A 718 55.07 32.96 -55.55
CA ARG A 718 54.04 33.94 -55.98
C ARG A 718 53.37 34.66 -54.82
N MET A 719 53.37 34.07 -53.62
CA MET A 719 52.74 34.65 -52.42
C MET A 719 53.71 35.52 -51.61
N LEU A 720 55.02 35.38 -51.82
CA LEU A 720 56.04 36.10 -51.06
C LEU A 720 56.08 37.60 -51.43
N PRO A 721 56.18 38.51 -50.44
CA PRO A 721 56.36 39.93 -50.68
C PRO A 721 57.68 40.24 -51.40
N GLU A 722 57.66 41.20 -52.34
CA GLU A 722 58.85 41.62 -53.11
C GLU A 722 59.98 42.21 -52.24
N GLY A 723 59.66 42.64 -51.01
CA GLY A 723 60.61 43.24 -50.06
C GLY A 723 61.47 42.26 -49.25
N TRP A 724 61.28 40.94 -49.39
CA TRP A 724 62.02 39.95 -48.60
C TRP A 724 63.41 39.65 -49.17
N SER A 725 64.42 39.57 -48.30
CA SER A 725 65.78 39.19 -48.73
C SER A 725 65.87 37.70 -49.06
N LEU A 726 66.50 37.37 -50.20
CA LEU A 726 66.74 35.99 -50.63
C LEU A 726 67.60 35.19 -49.63
N GLN A 727 68.34 35.86 -48.73
CA GLN A 727 69.15 35.21 -47.71
C GLN A 727 68.29 34.46 -46.66
N LEU A 728 67.13 35.03 -46.28
CA LEU A 728 66.21 34.42 -45.31
C LEU A 728 65.53 33.15 -45.86
N LEU A 729 65.32 33.11 -47.18
CA LEU A 729 64.66 32.01 -47.87
C LEU A 729 65.62 30.95 -48.42
N ARG A 730 66.94 31.16 -48.29
CA ARG A 730 67.97 30.23 -48.80
C ARG A 730 67.78 28.78 -48.34
N PRO A 731 67.47 28.47 -47.06
CA PRO A 731 67.29 27.08 -46.62
C PRO A 731 66.04 26.44 -47.22
N PHE A 732 64.95 27.19 -47.38
CA PHE A 732 63.73 26.74 -48.07
C PHE A 732 64.00 26.49 -49.57
N LEU A 733 64.47 27.50 -50.30
CA LEU A 733 64.73 27.40 -51.74
C LEU A 733 65.73 26.29 -52.08
N GLY A 734 66.79 26.16 -51.27
CA GLY A 734 67.77 25.09 -51.44
C GLY A 734 67.18 23.69 -51.27
N ARG A 735 66.24 23.50 -50.34
CA ARG A 735 65.52 22.23 -50.18
C ARG A 735 64.50 22.01 -51.28
N ALA A 736 63.70 23.01 -51.62
CA ALA A 736 62.69 22.94 -52.67
C ALA A 736 63.29 22.58 -54.05
N ILE A 737 64.39 23.24 -54.45
CA ILE A 737 65.08 22.94 -55.72
C ILE A 737 65.65 21.53 -55.70
N ARG A 738 66.32 21.12 -54.61
CA ARG A 738 66.86 19.75 -54.49
C ARG A 738 65.75 18.71 -54.54
N ALA A 739 64.63 18.93 -53.87
CA ALA A 739 63.48 18.04 -53.87
C ALA A 739 62.87 17.93 -55.27
N SER A 740 62.71 19.05 -56.00
CA SER A 740 62.23 19.05 -57.38
C SER A 740 63.16 18.27 -58.33
N VAL A 741 64.47 18.53 -58.24
CA VAL A 741 65.49 17.79 -59.03
C VAL A 741 65.50 16.30 -58.67
N HIS A 742 65.37 15.97 -57.39
CA HIS A 742 65.32 14.59 -56.91
C HIS A 742 64.05 13.87 -57.39
N ALA A 743 62.88 14.51 -57.29
CA ALA A 743 61.62 13.97 -57.79
C ALA A 743 61.71 13.70 -59.31
N SER A 744 62.23 14.66 -60.08
CA SER A 744 62.44 14.50 -61.52
C SER A 744 63.34 13.30 -61.85
N ARG A 745 64.51 13.19 -61.20
CA ARG A 745 65.44 12.06 -61.40
C ARG A 745 64.83 10.72 -60.96
N THR A 746 64.12 10.70 -59.85
CA THR A 746 63.48 9.49 -59.31
C THR A 746 62.35 9.02 -60.22
N SER A 747 61.53 9.92 -60.74
CA SER A 747 60.53 9.60 -61.75
C SER A 747 61.16 9.07 -63.04
N GLN A 748 62.29 9.64 -63.50
CA GLN A 748 63.02 9.10 -64.65
C GLN A 748 63.52 7.67 -64.41
N ILE A 749 64.02 7.38 -63.20
CA ILE A 749 64.43 6.02 -62.81
C ILE A 749 63.23 5.08 -62.75
N ALA A 750 62.12 5.49 -62.13
CA ALA A 750 60.89 4.69 -62.05
C ALA A 750 60.33 4.37 -63.43
N VAL A 751 60.33 5.34 -64.36
CA VAL A 751 59.96 5.11 -65.76
C VAL A 751 60.90 4.11 -66.42
N GLY A 752 62.22 4.23 -66.20
CA GLY A 752 63.21 3.28 -66.71
C GLY A 752 63.01 1.86 -66.17
N LEU A 753 62.71 1.72 -64.88
CA LEU A 753 62.43 0.43 -64.23
C LEU A 753 61.13 -0.18 -64.73
N ALA A 754 60.04 0.59 -64.79
CA ALA A 754 58.76 0.13 -65.32
C ALA A 754 58.88 -0.27 -66.79
N HIS A 755 59.69 0.44 -67.58
CA HIS A 755 59.99 0.06 -68.96
C HIS A 755 60.74 -1.28 -69.03
N SER A 756 61.73 -1.49 -68.17
CA SER A 756 62.47 -2.75 -68.06
C SER A 756 61.57 -3.92 -67.63
N GLU A 757 60.72 -3.72 -66.63
CA GLU A 757 59.78 -4.73 -66.14
C GLU A 757 58.74 -5.11 -67.21
N ASN A 758 58.22 -4.12 -67.94
CA ASN A 758 57.33 -4.35 -69.06
C ASN A 758 58.02 -5.15 -70.19
N LEU A 759 59.29 -4.87 -70.49
CA LEU A 759 60.09 -5.65 -71.43
C LEU A 759 60.28 -7.10 -70.97
N GLN A 760 60.54 -7.33 -69.68
CA GLN A 760 60.65 -8.68 -69.11
C GLN A 760 59.33 -9.44 -69.19
N LEU A 761 58.21 -8.81 -68.81
CA LEU A 761 56.87 -9.40 -68.94
C LEU A 761 56.52 -9.72 -70.39
N LEU A 762 56.88 -8.85 -71.34
CA LEU A 762 56.71 -9.13 -72.77
C LEU A 762 57.54 -10.34 -73.23
N HIS A 763 58.78 -10.46 -72.75
CA HIS A 763 59.64 -11.61 -73.03
C HIS A 763 59.05 -12.91 -72.47
N ASP A 764 58.57 -12.89 -71.21
CA ASP A 764 57.97 -14.06 -70.58
C ASP A 764 56.65 -14.45 -71.26
N ARG A 765 55.81 -13.47 -71.64
CA ARG A 765 54.61 -13.70 -72.45
C ARG A 765 54.94 -14.41 -73.77
N LEU A 766 56.03 -14.02 -74.43
CA LEU A 766 56.49 -14.67 -75.66
C LEU A 766 56.99 -16.11 -75.42
N LYS A 767 57.62 -16.39 -74.28
CA LYS A 767 58.01 -17.76 -73.89
C LYS A 767 56.80 -18.66 -73.63
N ASP A 768 55.75 -18.13 -73.02
CA ASP A 768 54.55 -18.91 -72.62
C ASP A 768 53.56 -19.15 -73.76
N CYS A 769 53.67 -18.43 -74.87
CA CYS A 769 52.94 -18.75 -76.11
C CYS A 769 53.48 -20.05 -76.75
N LYS A 770 53.12 -21.22 -76.19
CA LYS A 770 53.32 -22.53 -76.83
C LYS A 770 52.37 -22.74 -78.03
N LYS A 771 52.82 -23.57 -78.98
CA LYS A 771 52.24 -23.90 -80.31
C LYS A 771 50.70 -23.89 -80.37
N PRO A 772 50.10 -23.45 -81.50
CA PRO A 772 48.64 -23.38 -81.66
C PRO A 772 47.97 -24.74 -81.46
N ILE A 773 46.86 -24.75 -80.72
CA ILE A 773 46.04 -25.95 -80.46
C ILE A 773 44.96 -26.03 -81.54
N PHE A 774 44.95 -27.12 -82.30
CA PHE A 774 43.91 -27.37 -83.31
C PHE A 774 42.66 -27.97 -82.67
N VAL A 775 41.52 -27.28 -82.81
CA VAL A 775 40.19 -27.77 -82.43
C VAL A 775 39.53 -28.35 -83.68
N SER A 776 39.06 -29.60 -83.62
CA SER A 776 38.34 -30.26 -84.73
C SER A 776 36.95 -30.69 -84.26
N GLU A 777 36.00 -30.83 -85.19
CA GLU A 777 34.59 -31.20 -84.90
C GLU A 777 34.44 -32.53 -84.15
N LYS A 778 35.46 -33.40 -84.15
CA LYS A 778 35.45 -34.68 -83.43
C LYS A 778 35.78 -34.54 -81.94
N LYS A 779 36.40 -33.43 -81.52
CA LYS A 779 36.74 -33.19 -80.10
C LYS A 779 35.64 -32.32 -79.49
N GLY A 780 34.82 -32.92 -78.63
CA GLY A 780 33.83 -32.20 -77.84
C GLY A 780 34.45 -31.51 -76.62
N CYS A 781 33.70 -30.57 -76.05
CA CYS A 781 34.05 -29.90 -74.80
C CYS A 781 34.23 -30.92 -73.66
N HIS A 782 35.29 -30.80 -72.88
CA HIS A 782 35.56 -31.75 -71.79
C HIS A 782 34.53 -31.70 -70.65
N LEU A 783 33.74 -30.63 -70.55
CA LEU A 783 32.76 -30.44 -69.47
C LEU A 783 31.33 -30.87 -69.86
N CYS A 784 30.91 -30.61 -71.10
CA CYS A 784 29.55 -30.93 -71.56
C CYS A 784 29.50 -31.99 -72.68
N HIS A 785 30.67 -32.43 -73.17
CA HIS A 785 30.84 -33.39 -74.27
C HIS A 785 30.21 -33.02 -75.62
N ASN A 786 29.57 -31.85 -75.73
CA ASN A 786 29.04 -31.32 -76.98
C ASN A 786 30.15 -30.77 -77.89
N THR A 787 29.90 -30.77 -79.20
CA THR A 787 30.80 -30.21 -80.22
C THR A 787 30.88 -28.68 -80.09
N PHE A 788 31.99 -28.11 -80.58
CA PHE A 788 32.19 -26.66 -80.63
C PHE A 788 31.49 -26.08 -81.85
N SER A 789 30.33 -25.45 -81.65
CA SER A 789 29.58 -24.74 -82.69
C SER A 789 29.93 -23.25 -82.79
N GLU A 790 30.57 -22.69 -81.75
CA GLU A 790 30.95 -21.29 -81.65
C GLU A 790 32.48 -21.12 -81.73
N PRO A 791 32.99 -20.02 -82.32
CA PRO A 791 34.43 -19.81 -82.53
C PRO A 791 35.21 -19.55 -81.23
N ASP A 792 34.55 -19.14 -80.15
CA ASP A 792 35.21 -18.77 -78.89
C ASP A 792 35.42 -19.99 -77.99
N VAL A 793 36.65 -20.49 -77.94
CA VAL A 793 37.04 -21.65 -77.14
C VAL A 793 38.11 -21.26 -76.12
N VAL A 794 37.95 -21.67 -74.87
CA VAL A 794 38.95 -21.47 -73.81
C VAL A 794 39.75 -22.75 -73.64
N CYS A 795 41.07 -22.63 -73.50
CA CYS A 795 41.93 -23.77 -73.18
C CYS A 795 42.28 -23.79 -71.70
N LEU A 796 42.01 -24.90 -71.04
CA LEU A 796 42.49 -25.15 -69.69
C LEU A 796 44.00 -25.48 -69.69
N PRO A 797 44.70 -25.30 -68.56
CA PRO A 797 46.10 -25.73 -68.41
C PRO A 797 46.26 -27.19 -68.84
N GLY A 798 47.13 -27.44 -69.83
CA GLY A 798 47.28 -28.76 -70.49
C GLY A 798 46.74 -28.83 -71.92
N GLY A 799 46.14 -27.75 -72.44
CA GLY A 799 45.74 -27.63 -73.85
C GLY A 799 44.41 -28.31 -74.20
N VAL A 800 43.51 -28.42 -73.21
CA VAL A 800 42.19 -29.03 -73.38
C VAL A 800 41.15 -27.95 -73.70
N PRO A 801 40.45 -28.02 -74.85
CA PRO A 801 39.44 -27.04 -75.22
C PRO A 801 38.12 -27.27 -74.45
N VAL A 802 37.51 -26.18 -74.01
CA VAL A 802 36.20 -26.14 -73.33
C VAL A 802 35.43 -24.90 -73.76
N HIS A 803 34.10 -24.96 -73.76
CA HIS A 803 33.27 -23.78 -74.07
C HIS A 803 33.47 -22.71 -73.01
N THR A 804 33.48 -21.45 -73.44
CA THR A 804 33.50 -20.26 -72.56
C THR A 804 32.43 -20.35 -71.48
N HIS A 805 31.21 -20.75 -71.85
CA HIS A 805 30.09 -20.86 -70.91
C HIS A 805 30.27 -21.99 -69.88
N CYS A 806 30.80 -23.15 -70.28
CA CYS A 806 31.02 -24.27 -69.36
C CYS A 806 32.08 -23.94 -68.30
N VAL A 807 33.12 -23.19 -68.66
CA VAL A 807 34.11 -22.69 -67.69
C VAL A 807 33.46 -21.67 -66.75
N ALA A 808 32.65 -20.75 -67.27
CA ALA A 808 31.94 -19.77 -66.44
C ALA A 808 30.96 -20.41 -65.46
N GLN A 809 30.27 -21.50 -65.84
CA GLN A 809 29.43 -22.29 -64.92
C GLN A 809 30.27 -23.01 -63.86
N ARG A 810 31.37 -23.67 -64.23
CA ARG A 810 32.26 -24.34 -63.26
C ARG A 810 32.86 -23.37 -62.24
N VAL A 811 33.19 -22.15 -62.65
CA VAL A 811 33.68 -21.12 -61.73
C VAL A 811 32.59 -20.66 -60.76
N ARG A 812 31.33 -20.56 -61.21
CA ARG A 812 30.17 -20.23 -60.36
C ARG A 812 29.81 -21.33 -59.37
N ASP A 813 29.96 -22.60 -59.76
CA ASP A 813 29.64 -23.76 -58.92
C ASP A 813 30.80 -24.20 -58.01
N SER A 814 31.95 -23.51 -58.06
CA SER A 814 33.06 -23.76 -57.14
C SER A 814 32.76 -23.17 -55.74
N PRO A 815 33.01 -23.88 -54.62
CA PRO A 815 32.51 -23.49 -53.29
C PRO A 815 33.14 -22.23 -52.68
N THR A 816 34.03 -21.54 -53.40
CA THR A 816 34.95 -20.55 -52.85
C THR A 816 34.52 -19.08 -52.96
N LYS A 817 33.27 -18.78 -53.37
CA LYS A 817 32.74 -17.39 -53.33
C LYS A 817 31.25 -17.33 -52.96
N ARG A 818 30.93 -17.66 -51.70
CA ARG A 818 29.73 -17.17 -51.00
C ARG A 818 30.04 -16.04 -49.99
N GLN A 819 31.22 -15.44 -50.09
CA GLN A 819 31.54 -14.17 -49.44
C GLN A 819 31.91 -13.16 -50.52
N LEU A 820 31.37 -11.94 -50.41
CA LEU A 820 31.50 -10.78 -51.29
C LEU A 820 30.38 -10.61 -52.33
N THR A 821 29.16 -10.36 -51.84
CA THR A 821 28.20 -9.46 -52.50
C THR A 821 27.72 -8.44 -51.47
N ASN A 822 28.32 -7.24 -51.49
CA ASN A 822 27.69 -5.92 -51.36
C ASN A 822 28.63 -4.91 -50.68
N SER A 823 29.51 -4.30 -51.48
CA SER A 823 29.96 -2.93 -51.26
C SER A 823 29.59 -2.11 -52.50
N SER A 824 28.47 -1.40 -52.35
CA SER A 824 28.10 -0.09 -52.91
C SER A 824 28.91 0.45 -54.10
N ASN A 825 28.20 0.62 -55.21
CA ASN A 825 28.52 1.56 -56.28
C ASN A 825 28.41 3.01 -55.77
N HIS A 826 29.52 3.73 -55.77
CA HIS A 826 29.56 5.18 -55.98
C HIS A 826 30.73 5.47 -56.91
N THR A 827 30.40 5.87 -58.14
CA THR A 827 31.17 6.77 -59.01
C THR A 827 30.23 7.88 -59.42
#